data_AF-A0A2E6XNV7-F1
#
_entry.id   AF-A0A2E6XNV7-F1
#
_cell.length_a   1.000
_cell.length_b   1.000
_cell.length_c   1.000
_cell.angle_alpha   90.00
_cell.angle_beta   90.00
_cell.angle_gamma   90.00
#
_symmetry.space_group_name_H-M   'P 1'
#
loop_
_entity.id
_entity.type
_entity.pdbx_description
1 polymer ?
#
loop_
_entity_poly.entity_id
_entity_poly.type
_entity_poly.pdbx_seq_one_letter_code
_entity_poly.pdbx_strand_id
1 'polypeptide(L)'
;MPKQINFLTIIIGLMSLVIFWGSHVLYKEWRAHFIDIGWAVRPLDNLLSYQSQRLYEFTHHHFTKSRKKGLPTVRLYIPEKARIKLMEDPPQSTKKWKKGFILDSHRNLTKIKFRHRGDAPRNWAYEKKSWRLKAPKKKLFGRVRIYNYGIPKHETFLDNYISYYIGRKVGVMSPQSRMVELFINEEPYGVYNEVEHIDESFLRNNNIMPVNLYKGEQVYKERYLTIDFDLFNNPSLWRKASIFNRVSEDDVSDLIYFLNLVREAETSSESFARLKQTAKIDDWALFSAYQTLVQAWHNDWRHNMRLIFDPWSGSVKPIVHDTVSMFREEDFKLNRRSHALLTLYNKSSDFVLKKHRNLYKFVIDEILPKTIFHLDNLIPNLVTSMSRDKYRHQQSFGTKRFFHPINEEKVRQEWNQLFMQMRKLNKWLSNQLSGPPQAEWKQEKNTLALTIKGPIPVDKVTMSFAEGTTIPSFIGWDADSNGIISNGDLRIPFRIDGRDLILEATWLANQVSSWQDPINWELIQTGGFNMIPTLFRLVGNVRIEPTEIKASNNLTGKQAVLSKSSLTGVTPSRWNQPIVEKTSKEFVWSGDKIINENQIISYPLKILPGTKILLKQGASLIFKNRVNIMGTISDPVIVKSATKGNSWGVMAFHGPKTTGSRVFNIQMEDGGEGKIDNIFYSAMLSIHESQGIHFKNLTMRK
;
A
#
# COMPACT_ATOMS: atom_id res chain seq x y z
N MET A 1 -30.97 -59.08 -41.63
CA MET A 1 -29.77 -58.47 -42.24
C MET A 1 -29.23 -57.40 -41.29
N PRO A 2 -27.99 -57.52 -40.77
CA PRO A 2 -27.42 -56.47 -39.94
C PRO A 2 -27.07 -55.28 -40.84
N LYS A 3 -27.46 -54.06 -40.43
CA LYS A 3 -27.05 -52.82 -41.11
C LYS A 3 -25.53 -52.74 -41.04
N GLN A 4 -24.84 -53.09 -42.12
CA GLN A 4 -23.42 -52.81 -42.27
C GLN A 4 -23.26 -51.30 -42.19
N ILE A 5 -22.75 -50.81 -41.05
CA ILE A 5 -22.32 -49.43 -40.94
C ILE A 5 -21.17 -49.30 -41.94
N ASN A 6 -21.42 -48.57 -43.03
CA ASN A 6 -20.43 -48.39 -44.09
C ASN A 6 -19.22 -47.68 -43.49
N PHE A 7 -18.05 -48.32 -43.56
CA PHE A 7 -16.79 -47.83 -43.03
C PHE A 7 -16.48 -46.41 -43.53
N LEU A 8 -16.90 -46.09 -44.76
CA LEU A 8 -16.80 -44.76 -45.35
C LEU A 8 -17.63 -43.70 -44.60
N THR A 9 -18.82 -44.04 -44.12
CA THR A 9 -19.67 -43.14 -43.33
C THR A 9 -19.06 -42.83 -41.96
N ILE A 10 -18.41 -43.82 -41.33
CA ILE A 10 -17.67 -43.61 -40.08
C ILE A 10 -16.48 -42.66 -40.32
N ILE A 11 -15.71 -42.89 -41.39
CA ILE A 11 -14.56 -42.04 -41.73
C ILE A 11 -15.00 -40.60 -42.01
N ILE A 12 -16.03 -40.39 -42.84
CA ILE A 12 -16.55 -39.06 -43.15
C ILE A 12 -17.08 -38.38 -41.88
N GLY A 13 -17.77 -39.13 -41.02
CA GLY A 13 -18.23 -38.63 -39.71
C GLY A 13 -17.07 -38.17 -38.81
N LEU A 14 -16.01 -38.97 -38.73
CA LEU A 14 -14.81 -38.63 -37.96
C LEU A 14 -14.06 -37.43 -38.55
N MET A 15 -13.89 -37.37 -39.87
CA MET A 15 -13.28 -36.22 -40.54
C MET A 15 -14.08 -34.94 -40.32
N SER A 16 -15.41 -35.00 -40.43
CA SER A 16 -16.30 -33.86 -40.18
C SER A 16 -16.20 -33.38 -38.72
N LEU A 17 -16.12 -34.32 -37.77
CA LEU A 17 -15.86 -34.03 -36.36
C LEU A 17 -14.52 -33.32 -36.14
N VAL A 18 -13.46 -33.80 -36.80
CA VAL A 18 -12.11 -33.20 -36.72
C VAL A 18 -12.11 -31.80 -37.32
N ILE A 19 -12.73 -31.58 -38.49
CA ILE A 19 -12.82 -30.27 -39.15
C ILE A 19 -13.62 -29.30 -38.29
N PHE A 20 -14.79 -29.73 -37.78
CA PHE A 20 -15.63 -28.89 -36.91
C PHE A 20 -14.90 -28.52 -35.63
N TRP A 21 -14.25 -29.50 -34.99
CA TRP A 21 -13.48 -29.27 -33.78
C TRP A 21 -12.27 -28.35 -34.04
N GLY A 22 -11.52 -28.60 -35.11
CA GLY A 22 -10.39 -27.76 -35.52
C GLY A 22 -10.82 -26.31 -35.80
N SER A 23 -11.92 -26.13 -36.53
CA SER A 23 -12.50 -24.81 -36.82
C SER A 23 -12.95 -24.08 -35.55
N HIS A 24 -13.59 -24.80 -34.62
CA HIS A 24 -14.01 -24.24 -33.33
C HIS A 24 -12.80 -23.79 -32.49
N VAL A 25 -11.73 -24.58 -32.46
CA VAL A 25 -10.53 -24.22 -31.72
C VAL A 25 -9.82 -23.03 -32.35
N LEU A 26 -9.67 -23.00 -33.69
CA LEU A 26 -9.10 -21.87 -34.41
C LEU A 26 -9.88 -20.57 -34.16
N TYR A 27 -11.22 -20.63 -34.21
CA TYR A 27 -12.06 -19.47 -33.90
C TYR A 27 -11.84 -18.95 -32.46
N LYS A 28 -11.72 -19.86 -31.50
CA LYS A 28 -11.49 -19.52 -30.10
C LYS A 28 -10.10 -18.90 -29.88
N GLU A 29 -9.07 -19.44 -30.55
CA GLU A 29 -7.74 -18.85 -30.53
C GLU A 29 -7.72 -17.48 -31.20
N TRP A 30 -8.31 -17.34 -32.39
CA TRP A 30 -8.45 -16.06 -33.06
C TRP A 30 -9.11 -15.02 -32.14
N ARG A 31 -10.24 -15.34 -31.51
CA ARG A 31 -10.88 -14.46 -30.53
C ARG A 31 -9.96 -14.13 -29.34
N ALA A 32 -9.21 -15.10 -28.83
CA ALA A 32 -8.29 -14.87 -27.72
C ALA A 32 -7.12 -13.91 -28.09
N HIS A 33 -6.75 -13.83 -29.37
CA HIS A 33 -5.66 -12.98 -29.85
C HIS A 33 -6.12 -11.59 -30.32
N PHE A 34 -7.33 -11.46 -30.87
CA PHE A 34 -7.75 -10.26 -31.62
C PHE A 34 -8.89 -9.45 -30.98
N ILE A 35 -9.26 -9.71 -29.72
CA ILE A 35 -10.34 -8.95 -29.03
C ILE A 35 -9.86 -7.58 -28.49
N ASP A 36 -8.57 -7.41 -28.21
CA ASP A 36 -8.03 -6.17 -27.65
C ASP A 36 -6.78 -5.75 -28.41
N ILE A 37 -6.79 -4.52 -28.97
CA ILE A 37 -5.71 -3.94 -29.77
C ILE A 37 -4.39 -3.88 -28.98
N GLY A 38 -4.45 -3.81 -27.65
CA GLY A 38 -3.28 -3.67 -26.79
C GLY A 38 -2.69 -4.98 -26.25
N TRP A 39 -3.28 -6.15 -26.52
CA TRP A 39 -2.77 -7.41 -25.98
C TRP A 39 -3.22 -8.65 -26.75
N ALA A 40 -2.25 -9.40 -27.29
CA ALA A 40 -2.47 -10.76 -27.77
C ALA A 40 -2.18 -11.76 -26.64
N VAL A 41 -3.06 -12.74 -26.43
CA VAL A 41 -2.68 -13.95 -25.69
C VAL A 41 -1.50 -14.56 -26.43
N ARG A 42 -0.41 -14.89 -25.73
CA ARG A 42 0.61 -15.74 -26.37
C ARG A 42 -0.10 -17.02 -26.83
N PRO A 43 0.01 -17.41 -28.12
CA PRO A 43 -0.59 -18.64 -28.59
C PRO A 43 -0.14 -19.77 -27.67
N LEU A 44 -1.02 -20.76 -27.46
CA LEU A 44 -0.56 -22.00 -26.83
C LEU A 44 0.59 -22.52 -27.72
N ASP A 45 1.82 -22.53 -27.20
CA ASP A 45 3.03 -22.90 -27.97
C ASP A 45 2.85 -24.24 -28.68
N ASN A 46 1.96 -25.11 -28.15
CA ASN A 46 1.50 -26.31 -28.82
C ASN A 46 0.09 -26.72 -28.31
N LEU A 47 -0.93 -26.49 -29.15
CA LEU A 47 -2.33 -26.84 -28.84
C LEU A 47 -2.55 -28.36 -28.72
N LEU A 48 -1.86 -29.17 -29.52
CA LEU A 48 -1.94 -30.63 -29.46
C LEU A 48 -1.45 -31.16 -28.11
N SER A 49 -0.33 -30.65 -27.60
CA SER A 49 0.19 -31.06 -26.28
C SER A 49 -0.68 -30.56 -25.12
N TYR A 50 -1.33 -29.41 -25.27
CA TYR A 50 -2.36 -28.97 -24.33
C TYR A 50 -3.56 -29.92 -24.28
N GLN A 51 -4.08 -30.33 -25.45
CA GLN A 51 -5.23 -31.22 -25.54
C GLN A 51 -4.90 -32.65 -25.10
N SER A 52 -3.69 -33.15 -25.40
CA SER A 52 -3.25 -34.47 -24.94
C SER A 52 -3.06 -34.49 -23.43
N GLN A 53 -2.44 -33.46 -22.83
CA GLN A 53 -2.33 -33.35 -21.38
C GLN A 53 -3.70 -33.26 -20.72
N ARG A 54 -4.62 -32.48 -21.31
CA ARG A 54 -6.00 -32.37 -20.82
C ARG A 54 -6.71 -33.74 -20.85
N LEU A 55 -6.54 -34.52 -21.92
CA LEU A 55 -7.13 -35.85 -22.03
C LEU A 55 -6.55 -36.78 -20.97
N TYR A 56 -5.22 -36.77 -20.80
CA TYR A 56 -4.54 -37.54 -19.76
C TYR A 56 -5.06 -37.20 -18.37
N GLU A 57 -5.21 -35.91 -18.03
CA GLU A 57 -5.76 -35.54 -16.72
C GLU A 57 -7.20 -35.99 -16.55
N PHE A 58 -8.02 -35.82 -17.59
CA PHE A 58 -9.40 -36.25 -17.54
C PHE A 58 -9.52 -37.76 -17.29
N THR A 59 -8.73 -38.58 -17.98
CA THR A 59 -8.73 -40.04 -17.81
C THR A 59 -8.13 -40.43 -16.47
N HIS A 60 -6.95 -39.89 -16.13
CA HIS A 60 -6.28 -40.16 -14.85
C HIS A 60 -7.20 -39.85 -13.66
N HIS A 61 -7.80 -38.67 -13.61
CA HIS A 61 -8.74 -38.26 -12.54
C HIS A 61 -9.99 -39.13 -12.46
N HIS A 62 -10.43 -39.71 -13.57
CA HIS A 62 -11.55 -40.62 -13.54
C HIS A 62 -11.23 -41.86 -12.68
N PHE A 63 -9.99 -42.33 -12.74
CA PHE A 63 -9.53 -43.54 -12.06
C PHE A 63 -8.84 -43.32 -10.71
N THR A 64 -8.39 -42.10 -10.38
CA THR A 64 -7.62 -41.81 -9.14
C THR A 64 -8.35 -40.96 -8.10
N LYS A 65 -9.70 -41.01 -8.06
CA LYS A 65 -10.52 -40.20 -7.14
C LYS A 65 -10.23 -40.49 -5.66
N SER A 66 -9.58 -39.56 -4.98
CA SER A 66 -9.36 -39.62 -3.52
C SER A 66 -10.45 -38.89 -2.72
N ARG A 67 -10.95 -39.52 -1.65
CA ARG A 67 -11.89 -38.90 -0.69
C ARG A 67 -11.20 -38.21 0.50
N LYS A 68 -9.86 -38.23 0.56
CA LYS A 68 -9.09 -37.63 1.67
C LYS A 68 -9.37 -36.12 1.74
N LYS A 69 -9.64 -35.61 2.93
CA LYS A 69 -9.85 -34.16 3.16
C LYS A 69 -8.58 -33.38 2.78
N GLY A 70 -8.73 -32.37 1.92
CA GLY A 70 -7.66 -31.45 1.54
C GLY A 70 -7.85 -30.08 2.17
N LEU A 71 -7.67 -29.02 1.37
CA LEU A 71 -7.95 -27.64 1.75
C LEU A 71 -9.41 -27.45 2.21
N PRO A 72 -9.72 -26.36 2.95
CA PRO A 72 -11.09 -25.99 3.26
C PRO A 72 -11.97 -25.96 2.00
N THR A 73 -13.12 -26.63 2.07
CA THR A 73 -13.97 -26.82 0.89
C THR A 73 -15.03 -25.73 0.76
N VAL A 74 -15.24 -25.24 -0.46
CA VAL A 74 -16.36 -24.37 -0.83
C VAL A 74 -17.20 -25.09 -1.86
N ARG A 75 -18.49 -25.31 -1.57
CA ARG A 75 -19.40 -26.08 -2.43
C ARG A 75 -20.45 -25.17 -3.05
N LEU A 76 -20.48 -25.13 -4.38
CA LEU A 76 -21.43 -24.35 -5.15
C LEU A 76 -22.38 -25.27 -5.90
N TYR A 77 -23.65 -24.87 -5.96
CA TYR A 77 -24.67 -25.52 -6.78
C TYR A 77 -25.16 -24.53 -7.83
N ILE A 78 -24.77 -24.79 -9.08
CA ILE A 78 -24.91 -23.88 -10.20
C ILE A 78 -25.69 -24.56 -11.33
N PRO A 79 -26.81 -23.97 -11.80
CA PRO A 79 -27.53 -24.51 -12.95
C PRO A 79 -26.67 -24.51 -14.22
N GLU A 80 -26.68 -25.62 -14.96
CA GLU A 80 -25.88 -25.75 -16.19
C GLU A 80 -26.24 -24.70 -17.25
N LYS A 81 -27.54 -24.46 -17.46
CA LYS A 81 -28.04 -23.38 -18.33
C LYS A 81 -27.49 -22.01 -17.96
N ALA A 82 -27.27 -21.74 -16.67
CA ALA A 82 -26.69 -20.48 -16.22
C ALA A 82 -25.19 -20.40 -16.51
N ARG A 83 -24.47 -21.52 -16.42
CA ARG A 83 -23.04 -21.64 -16.77
C ARG A 83 -22.81 -21.44 -18.27
N ILE A 84 -23.60 -22.10 -19.12
CA ILE A 84 -23.57 -21.91 -20.58
C ILE A 84 -23.82 -20.43 -20.92
N LYS A 85 -24.83 -19.82 -20.32
CA LYS A 85 -25.13 -18.38 -20.50
C LYS A 85 -24.01 -17.42 -20.12
N LEU A 86 -23.06 -17.82 -19.26
CA LEU A 86 -21.89 -17.00 -18.95
C LEU A 86 -20.82 -17.08 -20.04
N MET A 87 -20.88 -18.10 -20.90
CA MET A 87 -19.90 -18.39 -21.94
C MET A 87 -20.43 -18.17 -23.36
N GLU A 88 -21.66 -17.70 -23.53
CA GLU A 88 -22.28 -17.40 -24.84
C GLU A 88 -21.50 -16.34 -25.63
N ASP A 89 -20.99 -15.30 -24.98
CA ASP A 89 -20.22 -14.23 -25.65
C ASP A 89 -19.18 -13.56 -24.72
N PRO A 90 -18.04 -14.22 -24.46
CA PRO A 90 -16.97 -13.67 -23.64
C PRO A 90 -16.22 -12.52 -24.33
N PRO A 91 -15.76 -11.50 -23.59
CA PRO A 91 -15.82 -11.35 -22.13
C PRO A 91 -17.13 -10.75 -21.58
N GLN A 92 -18.02 -10.19 -22.39
CA GLN A 92 -19.20 -9.42 -21.96
C GLN A 92 -20.19 -10.29 -21.19
N SER A 93 -20.50 -11.49 -21.69
CA SER A 93 -21.41 -12.45 -21.05
C SER A 93 -20.91 -12.87 -19.66
N THR A 94 -19.59 -12.98 -19.50
CA THR A 94 -18.92 -13.47 -18.28
C THR A 94 -19.17 -12.57 -17.07
N LYS A 95 -19.48 -11.29 -17.32
CA LYS A 95 -19.68 -10.25 -16.30
C LYS A 95 -21.14 -10.18 -15.80
N LYS A 96 -22.08 -10.89 -16.42
CA LYS A 96 -23.51 -10.89 -16.06
C LYS A 96 -23.79 -11.79 -14.85
N TRP A 97 -24.47 -11.28 -13.82
CA TRP A 97 -24.80 -12.07 -12.63
C TRP A 97 -25.86 -13.15 -12.91
N LYS A 98 -25.63 -14.36 -12.41
CA LYS A 98 -26.59 -15.48 -12.42
C LYS A 98 -26.90 -15.93 -10.99
N LYS A 99 -28.01 -16.66 -10.80
CA LYS A 99 -28.45 -17.18 -9.49
C LYS A 99 -27.96 -18.61 -9.30
N GLY A 100 -27.49 -18.92 -8.10
CA GLY A 100 -27.09 -20.26 -7.68
C GLY A 100 -27.13 -20.39 -6.15
N PHE A 101 -26.51 -21.45 -5.62
CA PHE A 101 -26.45 -21.70 -4.19
C PHE A 101 -25.02 -22.00 -3.74
N ILE A 102 -24.75 -21.74 -2.47
CA ILE A 102 -23.55 -22.17 -1.75
C ILE A 102 -23.97 -23.00 -0.55
N LEU A 103 -23.22 -24.05 -0.23
CA LEU A 103 -23.38 -24.76 1.03
C LEU A 103 -22.73 -23.96 2.16
N ASP A 104 -23.51 -23.55 3.15
CA ASP A 104 -22.96 -22.87 4.33
C ASP A 104 -22.39 -23.85 5.38
N SER A 105 -21.80 -23.31 6.44
CA SER A 105 -21.19 -24.09 7.53
C SER A 105 -22.17 -25.00 8.26
N HIS A 106 -23.48 -24.71 8.19
CA HIS A 106 -24.55 -25.50 8.81
C HIS A 106 -25.16 -26.50 7.82
N ARG A 107 -24.51 -26.73 6.68
CA ARG A 107 -24.99 -27.60 5.58
C ARG A 107 -26.30 -27.14 4.95
N ASN A 108 -26.65 -25.85 5.06
CA ASN A 108 -27.83 -25.30 4.41
C ASN A 108 -27.46 -24.67 3.06
N LEU A 109 -28.36 -24.84 2.08
CA LEU A 109 -28.23 -24.20 0.77
C LEU A 109 -28.63 -22.71 0.88
N THR A 110 -27.64 -21.84 0.75
CA THR A 110 -27.84 -20.40 0.77
C THR A 110 -27.85 -19.83 -0.64
N LYS A 111 -28.87 -19.05 -0.98
CA LYS A 111 -28.99 -18.36 -2.28
C LYS A 111 -27.85 -17.36 -2.46
N ILE A 112 -27.20 -17.39 -3.61
CA ILE A 112 -26.15 -16.45 -4.01
C ILE A 112 -26.34 -15.96 -5.44
N LYS A 113 -25.66 -14.88 -5.79
CA LYS A 113 -25.37 -14.55 -7.19
C LYS A 113 -23.92 -14.90 -7.52
N PHE A 114 -23.67 -15.43 -8.71
CA PHE A 114 -22.34 -15.74 -9.19
C PHE A 114 -22.11 -15.21 -10.61
N ARG A 115 -20.84 -15.02 -10.96
CA ARG A 115 -20.36 -14.74 -12.32
C ARG A 115 -18.87 -15.09 -12.42
N HIS A 116 -18.29 -15.00 -13.62
CA HIS A 116 -16.84 -15.13 -13.78
C HIS A 116 -16.12 -13.80 -13.47
N ARG A 117 -14.79 -13.86 -13.32
CA ARG A 117 -13.92 -12.67 -13.10
C ARG A 117 -12.67 -12.69 -13.98
N GLY A 118 -12.14 -11.50 -14.21
CA GLY A 118 -10.91 -11.25 -14.95
C GLY A 118 -11.18 -10.82 -16.38
N ASP A 119 -10.43 -9.82 -16.84
CA ASP A 119 -10.60 -9.21 -18.15
C ASP A 119 -9.68 -9.85 -19.21
N ALA A 120 -8.48 -10.27 -18.82
CA ALA A 120 -7.54 -10.94 -19.72
C ALA A 120 -8.13 -12.22 -20.36
N PRO A 121 -7.90 -12.47 -21.67
CA PRO A 121 -8.52 -13.59 -22.37
C PRO A 121 -8.27 -14.98 -21.77
N ARG A 122 -7.09 -15.20 -21.15
CA ARG A 122 -6.78 -16.43 -20.40
C ARG A 122 -7.81 -16.79 -19.32
N ASN A 123 -8.61 -15.82 -18.85
CA ASN A 123 -9.64 -16.05 -17.82
C ASN A 123 -10.89 -16.74 -18.37
N TRP A 124 -11.19 -16.54 -19.65
CA TRP A 124 -12.38 -17.12 -20.28
C TRP A 124 -12.04 -18.17 -21.33
N ALA A 125 -10.83 -18.15 -21.91
CA ALA A 125 -10.35 -19.16 -22.85
C ALA A 125 -10.22 -20.55 -22.21
N TYR A 126 -9.67 -20.69 -21.00
CA TYR A 126 -9.47 -22.00 -20.35
C TYR A 126 -10.68 -22.47 -19.55
N GLU A 127 -10.94 -23.79 -19.49
CA GLU A 127 -12.10 -24.41 -18.84
C GLU A 127 -12.19 -24.06 -17.35
N LYS A 128 -11.05 -24.01 -16.65
CA LYS A 128 -11.03 -23.52 -15.27
C LYS A 128 -11.30 -22.02 -15.26
N LYS A 129 -12.39 -21.60 -14.63
CA LYS A 129 -12.82 -20.21 -14.55
C LYS A 129 -12.62 -19.65 -13.15
N SER A 130 -12.18 -18.39 -13.06
CA SER A 130 -12.20 -17.65 -11.80
C SER A 130 -13.62 -17.17 -11.52
N TRP A 131 -14.07 -17.20 -10.26
CA TRP A 131 -15.45 -16.88 -9.89
C TRP A 131 -15.55 -15.64 -9.00
N ARG A 132 -16.68 -14.95 -9.06
CA ARG A 132 -17.08 -13.95 -8.07
C ARG A 132 -18.46 -14.31 -7.54
N LEU A 133 -18.57 -14.44 -6.23
CA LEU A 133 -19.81 -14.78 -5.54
C LEU A 133 -20.30 -13.57 -4.74
N LYS A 134 -21.60 -13.33 -4.75
CA LYS A 134 -22.25 -12.20 -4.09
C LYS A 134 -23.40 -12.71 -3.22
N ALA A 135 -23.28 -12.45 -1.92
CA ALA A 135 -24.30 -12.74 -0.93
C ALA A 135 -25.52 -11.81 -1.07
N PRO A 136 -26.71 -12.26 -0.63
CA PRO A 136 -27.86 -11.40 -0.38
C PRO A 136 -27.54 -10.35 0.71
N LYS A 137 -28.10 -9.15 0.61
CA LYS A 137 -27.87 -8.06 1.59
C LYS A 137 -28.21 -8.48 3.04
N LYS A 138 -29.21 -9.35 3.22
CA LYS A 138 -29.70 -9.80 4.54
C LYS A 138 -28.93 -11.01 5.12
N LYS A 139 -28.08 -11.69 4.33
CA LYS A 139 -27.35 -12.89 4.76
C LYS A 139 -25.93 -12.86 4.19
N LEU A 140 -25.08 -12.03 4.79
CA LEU A 140 -23.67 -11.84 4.41
C LEU A 140 -22.80 -13.02 4.86
N PHE A 141 -21.64 -13.20 4.23
CA PHE A 141 -20.64 -14.18 4.63
C PHE A 141 -19.77 -13.61 5.76
N GLY A 142 -20.20 -13.76 7.02
CA GLY A 142 -19.42 -13.25 8.17
C GLY A 142 -19.13 -11.74 8.07
N ARG A 143 -20.08 -10.95 7.53
CA ARG A 143 -20.00 -9.51 7.17
C ARG A 143 -19.43 -9.17 5.79
N VAL A 144 -18.91 -10.14 5.04
CA VAL A 144 -18.46 -9.94 3.65
C VAL A 144 -19.61 -10.15 2.67
N ARG A 145 -19.81 -9.20 1.75
CA ARG A 145 -20.85 -9.32 0.72
C ARG A 145 -20.37 -10.07 -0.53
N ILE A 146 -19.10 -9.93 -0.89
CA ILE A 146 -18.57 -10.47 -2.14
C ILE A 146 -17.21 -11.14 -1.87
N TYR A 147 -17.09 -12.40 -2.28
CA TYR A 147 -15.82 -13.11 -2.36
C TYR A 147 -15.43 -13.37 -3.80
N ASN A 148 -14.14 -13.29 -4.06
CA ASN A 148 -13.54 -13.63 -5.34
C ASN A 148 -12.75 -14.92 -5.20
N TYR A 149 -13.00 -15.88 -6.06
CA TYR A 149 -12.27 -17.14 -6.14
C TYR A 149 -11.37 -17.06 -7.36
N GLY A 150 -10.14 -16.59 -7.13
CA GLY A 150 -9.12 -16.48 -8.16
C GLY A 150 -8.43 -17.81 -8.38
N ILE A 151 -8.25 -18.20 -9.64
CA ILE A 151 -7.36 -19.32 -9.95
C ILE A 151 -5.92 -18.86 -9.68
N PRO A 152 -5.06 -19.68 -9.05
CA PRO A 152 -3.61 -19.45 -9.04
C PRO A 152 -3.04 -19.48 -10.46
N LYS A 153 -2.39 -18.40 -10.89
CA LYS A 153 -1.99 -18.19 -12.30
C LYS A 153 -0.50 -17.94 -12.52
N HIS A 154 0.25 -17.85 -11.43
CA HIS A 154 1.65 -17.45 -11.40
C HIS A 154 2.54 -18.63 -11.03
N GLU A 155 3.84 -18.45 -11.21
CA GLU A 155 4.85 -19.51 -11.20
C GLU A 155 4.75 -20.43 -9.98
N THR A 156 4.50 -19.90 -8.79
CA THR A 156 4.54 -20.71 -7.55
C THR A 156 3.18 -21.22 -7.09
N PHE A 157 2.08 -20.84 -7.77
CA PHE A 157 0.69 -21.01 -7.32
C PHE A 157 0.32 -20.27 -6.02
N LEU A 158 1.29 -19.67 -5.33
CA LEU A 158 1.08 -19.01 -4.04
C LEU A 158 1.26 -17.50 -4.10
N ASP A 159 1.71 -16.95 -5.21
CA ASP A 159 2.28 -15.60 -5.26
C ASP A 159 1.31 -14.51 -4.78
N ASN A 160 0.05 -14.57 -5.22
CA ASN A 160 -0.98 -13.65 -4.73
C ASN A 160 -1.37 -13.94 -3.27
N TYR A 161 -1.43 -15.21 -2.89
CA TYR A 161 -1.80 -15.61 -1.53
C TYR A 161 -0.76 -15.13 -0.51
N ILE A 162 0.53 -15.32 -0.80
CA ILE A 162 1.65 -14.83 -0.01
C ILE A 162 1.55 -13.32 0.17
N SER A 163 1.28 -12.60 -0.92
CA SER A 163 1.15 -11.14 -0.90
C SER A 163 0.04 -10.67 0.06
N TYR A 164 -1.18 -11.23 -0.06
CA TYR A 164 -2.28 -10.87 0.85
C TYR A 164 -2.02 -11.30 2.29
N TYR A 165 -1.46 -12.50 2.50
CA TYR A 165 -1.13 -13.04 3.82
C TYR A 165 -0.08 -12.20 4.55
N ILE A 166 1.04 -11.91 3.89
CA ILE A 166 2.09 -11.03 4.44
C ILE A 166 1.51 -9.63 4.69
N GLY A 167 0.74 -9.09 3.75
CA GLY A 167 0.14 -7.76 3.89
C GLY A 167 -0.70 -7.63 5.16
N ARG A 168 -1.59 -8.60 5.42
CA ARG A 168 -2.37 -8.66 6.67
C ARG A 168 -1.46 -8.79 7.90
N LYS A 169 -0.44 -9.64 7.82
CA LYS A 169 0.46 -9.94 8.94
C LYS A 169 1.29 -8.73 9.39
N VAL A 170 1.68 -7.87 8.45
CA VAL A 170 2.44 -6.64 8.72
C VAL A 170 1.56 -5.41 8.96
N GLY A 171 0.23 -5.57 8.92
CA GLY A 171 -0.71 -4.50 9.24
C GLY A 171 -1.03 -3.52 8.11
N VAL A 172 -0.63 -3.80 6.86
CA VAL A 172 -1.13 -3.00 5.72
C VAL A 172 -2.57 -3.38 5.41
N MET A 173 -3.34 -2.43 4.86
CA MET A 173 -4.69 -2.68 4.38
C MET A 173 -4.65 -3.74 3.27
N SER A 174 -5.11 -4.93 3.59
CA SER A 174 -5.07 -6.09 2.69
C SER A 174 -6.36 -6.88 2.84
N PRO A 175 -7.00 -7.33 1.75
CA PRO A 175 -8.20 -8.17 1.83
C PRO A 175 -7.88 -9.51 2.50
N GLN A 176 -8.85 -10.05 3.22
CA GLN A 176 -8.72 -11.41 3.75
C GLN A 176 -8.60 -12.41 2.60
N SER A 177 -7.65 -13.35 2.71
CA SER A 177 -7.44 -14.39 1.72
C SER A 177 -7.17 -15.76 2.34
N ARG A 178 -7.63 -16.83 1.68
CA ARG A 178 -7.24 -18.21 1.99
C ARG A 178 -7.27 -19.12 0.76
N MET A 179 -6.44 -20.15 0.79
CA MET A 179 -6.47 -21.22 -0.20
C MET A 179 -7.64 -22.17 0.12
N VAL A 180 -8.46 -22.47 -0.89
CA VAL A 180 -9.64 -23.32 -0.77
C VAL A 180 -9.70 -24.34 -1.91
N GLU A 181 -10.44 -25.42 -1.68
CA GLU A 181 -10.86 -26.34 -2.73
C GLU A 181 -12.30 -26.04 -3.13
N LEU A 182 -12.53 -25.77 -4.41
CA LEU A 182 -13.85 -25.48 -4.93
C LEU A 182 -14.51 -26.74 -5.48
N PHE A 183 -15.76 -26.97 -5.11
CA PHE A 183 -16.63 -27.97 -5.69
C PHE A 183 -17.80 -27.28 -6.40
N ILE A 184 -18.14 -27.74 -7.60
CA ILE A 184 -19.31 -27.26 -8.35
C ILE A 184 -20.19 -28.46 -8.68
N ASN A 185 -21.41 -28.48 -8.17
CA ASN A 185 -22.35 -29.60 -8.29
C ASN A 185 -21.69 -30.93 -7.85
N GLU A 186 -21.05 -30.92 -6.67
CA GLU A 186 -20.29 -32.04 -6.08
C GLU A 186 -19.03 -32.50 -6.82
N GLU A 187 -18.73 -31.94 -7.99
CA GLU A 187 -17.52 -32.23 -8.73
C GLU A 187 -16.35 -31.33 -8.28
N PRO A 188 -15.14 -31.89 -8.05
CA PRO A 188 -13.98 -31.09 -7.69
C PRO A 188 -13.56 -30.21 -8.87
N TYR A 189 -13.43 -28.92 -8.60
CA TYR A 189 -12.95 -27.90 -9.53
C TYR A 189 -11.53 -27.41 -9.17
N GLY A 190 -10.96 -27.97 -8.09
CA GLY A 190 -9.57 -27.79 -7.70
C GLY A 190 -9.30 -26.58 -6.82
N VAL A 191 -8.05 -26.12 -6.85
CA VAL A 191 -7.52 -25.12 -5.92
C VAL A 191 -7.85 -23.69 -6.38
N TYR A 192 -8.29 -22.85 -5.46
CA TYR A 192 -8.54 -21.41 -5.63
C TYR A 192 -8.01 -20.59 -4.46
N ASN A 193 -7.66 -19.34 -4.74
CA ASN A 193 -7.48 -18.31 -3.73
C ASN A 193 -8.81 -17.57 -3.53
N GLU A 194 -9.45 -17.78 -2.38
CA GLU A 194 -10.63 -17.03 -1.95
C GLU A 194 -10.16 -15.70 -1.35
N VAL A 195 -10.61 -14.58 -1.91
CA VAL A 195 -10.19 -13.22 -1.52
C VAL A 195 -11.41 -12.32 -1.33
N GLU A 196 -11.49 -11.65 -0.19
CA GLU A 196 -12.50 -10.62 0.10
C GLU A 196 -12.49 -9.55 -1.00
N HIS A 197 -13.67 -9.14 -1.46
CA HIS A 197 -13.75 -8.05 -2.41
C HIS A 197 -13.58 -6.70 -1.73
N ILE A 198 -12.71 -5.87 -2.29
CA ILE A 198 -12.48 -4.50 -1.83
C ILE A 198 -13.66 -3.62 -2.29
N ASP A 199 -14.68 -3.54 -1.44
CA ASP A 199 -15.87 -2.70 -1.57
C ASP A 199 -16.24 -2.06 -0.20
N GLU A 200 -17.42 -1.46 -0.06
CA GLU A 200 -17.86 -0.87 1.22
C GLU A 200 -17.86 -1.89 2.38
N SER A 201 -18.09 -3.18 2.12
CA SER A 201 -18.04 -4.22 3.15
C SER A 201 -16.62 -4.36 3.70
N PHE A 202 -15.60 -4.27 2.83
CA PHE A 202 -14.19 -4.28 3.23
C PHE A 202 -13.85 -3.07 4.12
N LEU A 203 -14.35 -1.87 3.78
CA LEU A 203 -14.16 -0.68 4.61
C LEU A 203 -14.73 -0.90 6.02
N ARG A 204 -15.99 -1.33 6.10
CA ARG A 204 -16.69 -1.60 7.37
C ARG A 204 -16.00 -2.69 8.20
N ASN A 205 -15.51 -3.75 7.57
CA ASN A 205 -14.78 -4.82 8.24
C ASN A 205 -13.43 -4.37 8.81
N ASN A 206 -12.87 -3.26 8.32
CA ASN A 206 -11.66 -2.63 8.85
C ASN A 206 -11.97 -1.39 9.70
N ASN A 207 -13.21 -1.26 10.22
CA ASN A 207 -13.67 -0.15 11.04
C ASN A 207 -13.54 1.22 10.37
N ILE A 208 -13.66 1.27 9.05
CA ILE A 208 -13.69 2.52 8.28
C ILE A 208 -15.15 2.79 7.90
N MET A 209 -15.58 4.03 8.14
CA MET A 209 -16.89 4.51 7.71
C MET A 209 -17.04 4.44 6.19
N PRO A 210 -18.28 4.51 5.64
CA PRO A 210 -18.46 4.61 4.20
C PRO A 210 -17.78 5.86 3.66
N VAL A 211 -16.81 5.65 2.78
CA VAL A 211 -16.01 6.70 2.14
C VAL A 211 -15.78 6.37 0.67
N ASN A 212 -15.18 7.30 -0.06
CA ASN A 212 -14.79 7.04 -1.44
C ASN A 212 -13.65 6.00 -1.47
N LEU A 213 -13.85 4.95 -2.25
CA LEU A 213 -12.83 3.95 -2.54
C LEU A 213 -12.58 3.98 -4.03
N TYR A 214 -11.40 4.42 -4.44
CA TYR A 214 -11.04 4.51 -5.86
C TYR A 214 -10.28 3.27 -6.32
N LYS A 215 -10.59 2.83 -7.54
CA LYS A 215 -9.83 1.81 -8.27
C LYS A 215 -9.27 2.39 -9.56
N GLY A 216 -7.96 2.22 -9.77
CA GLY A 216 -7.26 2.57 -10.99
C GLY A 216 -6.85 1.32 -11.75
N GLU A 217 -7.29 1.18 -12.99
CA GLU A 217 -7.00 0.03 -13.87
C GLU A 217 -6.96 0.48 -15.34
N GLN A 218 -5.78 0.55 -15.95
CA GLN A 218 -5.59 0.88 -17.38
C GLN A 218 -5.06 -0.28 -18.22
N VAL A 219 -4.93 -1.48 -17.62
CA VAL A 219 -4.53 -2.69 -18.35
C VAL A 219 -5.76 -3.55 -18.64
N TYR A 220 -5.77 -4.20 -19.81
CA TYR A 220 -6.89 -4.99 -20.34
C TYR A 220 -8.17 -4.19 -20.55
N LYS A 221 -8.02 -2.93 -20.94
CA LYS A 221 -9.09 -2.03 -21.37
C LYS A 221 -8.72 -1.38 -22.69
N GLU A 222 -9.75 -1.18 -23.50
CA GLU A 222 -9.64 -0.36 -24.70
C GLU A 222 -9.13 1.03 -24.35
N ARG A 223 -8.12 1.48 -25.09
CA ARG A 223 -7.45 2.76 -24.88
C ARG A 223 -8.11 3.82 -25.75
N TYR A 224 -8.49 4.94 -25.14
CA TYR A 224 -8.80 6.14 -25.90
C TYR A 224 -7.49 6.73 -26.43
N LEU A 225 -7.35 6.80 -27.75
CA LEU A 225 -6.24 7.49 -28.40
C LEU A 225 -6.23 8.95 -27.89
N THR A 226 -5.04 9.53 -27.66
CA THR A 226 -4.80 10.92 -27.17
C THR A 226 -4.99 11.20 -25.67
N ILE A 227 -5.47 10.25 -24.87
CA ILE A 227 -5.62 10.44 -23.41
C ILE A 227 -4.42 9.84 -22.67
N ASP A 228 -3.79 10.62 -21.78
CA ASP A 228 -2.77 10.11 -20.85
C ASP A 228 -3.36 8.99 -19.99
N PHE A 229 -2.65 7.88 -19.86
CA PHE A 229 -3.06 6.70 -19.10
C PHE A 229 -2.36 6.56 -17.75
N ASP A 230 -1.60 7.57 -17.33
CA ASP A 230 -1.09 7.66 -15.96
C ASP A 230 -2.20 8.03 -14.97
N LEU A 231 -2.50 7.09 -14.07
CA LEU A 231 -3.45 7.24 -12.99
C LEU A 231 -3.15 8.48 -12.12
N PHE A 232 -1.88 8.83 -11.92
CA PHE A 232 -1.50 9.95 -11.06
C PHE A 232 -1.53 11.31 -11.77
N ASN A 233 -1.77 11.32 -13.10
CA ASN A 233 -1.96 12.55 -13.87
C ASN A 233 -3.42 12.80 -14.23
N ASN A 234 -4.24 11.75 -14.35
CA ASN A 234 -5.58 11.89 -14.90
C ASN A 234 -6.67 11.27 -13.98
N PRO A 235 -7.52 12.08 -13.32
CA PRO A 235 -8.57 11.59 -12.42
C PRO A 235 -9.68 10.80 -13.14
N SER A 236 -9.93 11.05 -14.44
CA SER A 236 -10.97 10.34 -15.22
C SER A 236 -10.70 8.85 -15.41
N LEU A 237 -9.44 8.43 -15.18
CA LEU A 237 -9.01 7.04 -15.26
C LEU A 237 -9.46 6.20 -14.06
N TRP A 238 -9.87 6.83 -12.97
CA TRP A 238 -10.29 6.17 -11.75
C TRP A 238 -11.79 5.91 -11.74
N ARG A 239 -12.20 4.88 -10.99
CA ARG A 239 -13.62 4.59 -10.75
C ARG A 239 -13.87 4.37 -9.27
N LYS A 240 -15.01 4.81 -8.77
CA LYS A 240 -15.44 4.50 -7.40
C LYS A 240 -15.90 3.04 -7.28
N ALA A 241 -15.44 2.37 -6.24
CA ALA A 241 -15.89 1.06 -5.78
C ALA A 241 -16.73 1.15 -4.48
N SER A 242 -16.65 2.29 -3.80
CA SER A 242 -17.51 2.75 -2.70
C SER A 242 -17.65 4.27 -2.83
N ILE A 243 -18.77 4.81 -2.34
CA ILE A 243 -19.15 6.22 -2.48
C ILE A 243 -19.31 6.81 -1.09
N PHE A 244 -18.74 8.00 -0.87
CA PHE A 244 -19.06 8.83 0.27
C PHE A 244 -20.43 9.49 0.07
N ASN A 245 -21.41 9.09 0.87
CA ASN A 245 -22.82 9.44 0.65
C ASN A 245 -23.22 10.89 1.00
N ARG A 246 -22.27 11.76 1.33
CA ARG A 246 -22.52 13.21 1.52
C ARG A 246 -22.16 14.06 0.29
N VAL A 247 -21.60 13.45 -0.74
CA VAL A 247 -21.31 14.10 -2.03
C VAL A 247 -21.95 13.31 -3.16
N SER A 248 -22.09 13.94 -4.33
CA SER A 248 -22.61 13.27 -5.51
C SER A 248 -21.72 12.09 -5.94
N GLU A 249 -22.30 11.09 -6.60
CA GLU A 249 -21.57 9.90 -7.05
C GLU A 249 -20.44 10.25 -8.05
N ASP A 250 -20.66 11.25 -8.89
CA ASP A 250 -19.72 11.77 -9.87
C ASP A 250 -18.68 12.78 -9.31
N ASP A 251 -18.83 13.23 -8.05
CA ASP A 251 -17.87 14.14 -7.42
C ASP A 251 -16.51 13.44 -7.21
N VAL A 252 -15.48 13.89 -7.92
CA VAL A 252 -14.10 13.40 -7.75
C VAL A 252 -13.16 14.50 -7.27
N SER A 253 -13.70 15.52 -6.60
CA SER A 253 -12.93 16.68 -6.13
C SER A 253 -11.84 16.28 -5.14
N ASP A 254 -12.08 15.25 -4.33
CA ASP A 254 -11.11 14.67 -3.39
C ASP A 254 -9.89 14.07 -4.09
N LEU A 255 -10.13 13.32 -5.16
CA LEU A 255 -9.11 12.74 -6.01
C LEU A 255 -8.32 13.82 -6.76
N ILE A 256 -9.01 14.80 -7.37
CA ILE A 256 -8.35 15.92 -8.07
C ILE A 256 -7.40 16.66 -7.14
N TYR A 257 -7.87 17.01 -5.94
CA TYR A 257 -7.04 17.65 -4.93
C TYR A 257 -5.81 16.82 -4.59
N PHE A 258 -5.96 15.52 -4.33
CA PHE A 258 -4.83 14.65 -4.00
C PHE A 258 -3.81 14.56 -5.14
N LEU A 259 -4.27 14.40 -6.38
CA LEU A 259 -3.38 14.32 -7.54
C LEU A 259 -2.63 15.64 -7.80
N ASN A 260 -3.31 16.79 -7.65
CA ASN A 260 -2.67 18.11 -7.70
C ASN A 260 -1.60 18.23 -6.60
N LEU A 261 -1.95 17.84 -5.38
CA LEU A 261 -1.07 17.93 -4.23
C LEU A 261 0.21 17.08 -4.40
N VAL A 262 0.11 15.90 -5.01
CA VAL A 262 1.29 15.07 -5.36
C VAL A 262 2.22 15.82 -6.32
N ARG A 263 1.68 16.52 -7.32
CA ARG A 263 2.47 17.28 -8.30
C ARG A 263 3.10 18.52 -7.69
N GLU A 264 2.31 19.33 -6.99
CA GLU A 264 2.76 20.57 -6.34
C GLU A 264 3.85 20.29 -5.29
N ALA A 265 3.75 19.15 -4.60
CA ALA A 265 4.72 18.73 -3.60
C ALA A 265 6.11 18.38 -4.15
N GLU A 266 6.31 18.21 -5.45
CA GLU A 266 7.65 18.07 -6.02
C GLU A 266 8.48 19.36 -5.83
N THR A 267 7.83 20.53 -5.82
CA THR A 267 8.50 21.84 -5.79
C THR A 267 8.04 22.80 -4.68
N SER A 268 6.99 22.49 -3.92
CA SER A 268 6.51 23.33 -2.82
C SER A 268 6.65 22.62 -1.47
N SER A 269 7.42 23.22 -0.54
CA SER A 269 7.60 22.68 0.82
C SER A 269 6.30 22.67 1.63
N GLU A 270 5.42 23.66 1.41
CA GLU A 270 4.09 23.70 2.03
C GLU A 270 3.21 22.56 1.50
N SER A 271 3.17 22.37 0.17
CA SER A 271 2.41 21.29 -0.46
C SER A 271 2.95 19.93 -0.04
N PHE A 272 4.27 19.77 0.05
CA PHE A 272 4.88 18.56 0.58
C PHE A 272 4.49 18.31 2.05
N ALA A 273 4.47 19.35 2.90
CA ALA A 273 4.01 19.23 4.27
C ALA A 273 2.52 18.83 4.38
N ARG A 274 1.65 19.35 3.50
CA ARG A 274 0.23 18.98 3.42
C ARG A 274 0.04 17.57 2.84
N LEU A 275 0.85 17.17 1.86
CA LEU A 275 0.88 15.82 1.30
C LEU A 275 1.25 14.79 2.36
N LYS A 276 2.26 15.06 3.20
CA LYS A 276 2.66 14.21 4.34
C LYS A 276 1.54 13.97 5.35
N GLN A 277 0.53 14.84 5.40
CA GLN A 277 -0.65 14.70 6.26
C GLN A 277 -1.81 13.99 5.54
N THR A 278 -1.98 14.25 4.24
CA THR A 278 -3.01 13.64 3.39
C THR A 278 -2.65 12.19 3.06
N ALA A 279 -1.55 11.97 2.35
CA ALA A 279 -0.95 10.65 2.16
C ALA A 279 0.05 10.39 3.30
N LYS A 280 -0.46 10.11 4.50
CA LYS A 280 0.35 9.96 5.71
C LYS A 280 1.59 9.12 5.48
N ILE A 281 2.76 9.68 5.78
CA ILE A 281 4.04 8.99 5.56
C ILE A 281 4.04 7.62 6.25
N ASP A 282 3.47 7.49 7.45
CA ASP A 282 3.45 6.21 8.18
C ASP A 282 2.73 5.10 7.39
N ASP A 283 1.54 5.40 6.86
CA ASP A 283 0.74 4.45 6.08
C ASP A 283 1.48 4.03 4.80
N TRP A 284 2.04 5.01 4.08
CA TRP A 284 2.73 4.76 2.81
C TRP A 284 4.12 4.15 2.99
N ALA A 285 4.82 4.45 4.08
CA ALA A 285 6.10 3.84 4.40
C ALA A 285 5.91 2.37 4.84
N LEU A 286 4.84 2.07 5.58
CA LEU A 286 4.45 0.70 5.89
C LEU A 286 4.09 -0.07 4.62
N PHE A 287 3.29 0.53 3.73
CA PHE A 287 2.94 -0.07 2.45
C PHE A 287 4.16 -0.30 1.54
N SER A 288 5.08 0.66 1.46
CA SER A 288 6.30 0.52 0.66
C SER A 288 7.27 -0.50 1.27
N ALA A 289 7.36 -0.59 2.61
CA ALA A 289 8.11 -1.65 3.28
C ALA A 289 7.51 -3.04 2.99
N TYR A 290 6.18 -3.16 2.98
CA TYR A 290 5.49 -4.37 2.56
C TYR A 290 5.86 -4.76 1.12
N GLN A 291 5.82 -3.80 0.16
CA GLN A 291 6.19 -4.05 -1.23
C GLN A 291 7.63 -4.58 -1.36
N THR A 292 8.57 -4.02 -0.58
CA THR A 292 9.93 -4.54 -0.49
C THR A 292 9.98 -5.93 0.13
N LEU A 293 9.17 -6.22 1.16
CA LEU A 293 9.14 -7.54 1.79
C LEU A 293 8.66 -8.66 0.85
N VAL A 294 7.73 -8.34 -0.06
CA VAL A 294 7.25 -9.27 -1.10
C VAL A 294 7.95 -9.11 -2.45
N GLN A 295 8.92 -8.18 -2.53
CA GLN A 295 9.66 -7.79 -3.73
C GLN A 295 8.77 -7.50 -4.95
N ALA A 296 7.63 -6.85 -4.72
CA ALA A 296 6.61 -6.61 -5.74
C ALA A 296 6.03 -5.19 -5.70
N TRP A 297 6.07 -4.52 -6.85
CA TRP A 297 5.59 -3.15 -7.04
C TRP A 297 4.49 -3.08 -8.12
N HIS A 298 3.55 -4.01 -8.04
CA HIS A 298 2.45 -4.16 -9.01
C HIS A 298 1.34 -3.12 -8.86
N ASN A 299 1.30 -2.42 -7.73
CA ASN A 299 0.45 -1.26 -7.50
C ASN A 299 1.23 -0.05 -8.04
N ASP A 300 0.97 0.27 -9.30
CA ASP A 300 1.78 1.17 -10.09
C ASP A 300 0.94 2.30 -10.72
N TRP A 301 1.61 3.13 -11.49
CA TRP A 301 1.04 4.29 -12.16
C TRP A 301 -0.09 3.97 -13.16
N ARG A 302 -0.26 2.71 -13.59
CA ARG A 302 -1.25 2.35 -14.61
C ARG A 302 -2.30 1.34 -14.12
N HIS A 303 -2.03 0.51 -13.13
CA HIS A 303 -2.97 -0.54 -12.71
C HIS A 303 -2.84 -0.99 -11.25
N ASN A 304 -3.80 -1.82 -10.83
CA ASN A 304 -3.91 -2.40 -9.50
C ASN A 304 -3.97 -1.40 -8.33
N MET A 305 -4.18 -0.11 -8.59
CA MET A 305 -4.26 0.87 -7.50
C MET A 305 -5.63 0.82 -6.83
N ARG A 306 -5.64 0.74 -5.50
CA ARG A 306 -6.83 0.83 -4.66
C ARG A 306 -6.55 1.83 -3.54
N LEU A 307 -7.31 2.92 -3.52
CA LEU A 307 -7.09 4.03 -2.61
C LEU A 307 -8.36 4.33 -1.81
N ILE A 308 -8.24 4.34 -0.50
CA ILE A 308 -9.27 4.83 0.42
C ILE A 308 -9.07 6.33 0.56
N PHE A 309 -10.09 7.11 0.24
CA PHE A 309 -10.12 8.55 0.47
C PHE A 309 -11.07 8.80 1.63
N ASP A 310 -10.50 9.01 2.81
CA ASP A 310 -11.27 9.14 4.03
C ASP A 310 -11.47 10.63 4.39
N PRO A 311 -12.65 11.22 4.11
CA PRO A 311 -12.94 12.61 4.44
C PRO A 311 -13.05 12.85 5.96
N TRP A 312 -13.11 11.82 6.79
CA TRP A 312 -13.14 12.01 8.24
C TRP A 312 -11.74 12.29 8.78
N SER A 313 -10.74 11.54 8.33
CA SER A 313 -9.33 11.74 8.70
C SER A 313 -8.57 12.67 7.75
N GLY A 314 -9.10 12.95 6.56
CA GLY A 314 -8.36 13.59 5.46
C GLY A 314 -7.27 12.70 4.85
N SER A 315 -7.27 11.39 5.17
CA SER A 315 -6.20 10.50 4.77
C SER A 315 -6.48 9.75 3.47
N VAL A 316 -5.43 9.57 2.67
CA VAL A 316 -5.42 8.72 1.47
C VAL A 316 -4.55 7.50 1.74
N LYS A 317 -5.16 6.31 1.77
CA LYS A 317 -4.50 5.05 2.15
C LYS A 317 -4.48 4.03 1.01
N PRO A 318 -3.34 3.36 0.74
CA PRO A 318 -3.26 2.29 -0.24
C PRO A 318 -3.81 0.96 0.31
N ILE A 319 -4.38 0.14 -0.58
CA ILE A 319 -4.80 -1.24 -0.27
C ILE A 319 -4.04 -2.20 -1.18
N VAL A 320 -3.58 -3.32 -0.61
CA VAL A 320 -2.99 -4.43 -1.36
C VAL A 320 -4.01 -4.97 -2.36
N HIS A 321 -3.64 -5.00 -3.64
CA HIS A 321 -4.48 -5.56 -4.69
C HIS A 321 -3.64 -6.16 -5.80
N ASP A 322 -3.98 -7.41 -6.15
CA ASP A 322 -3.39 -8.21 -7.24
C ASP A 322 -1.85 -8.15 -7.32
N THR A 323 -1.23 -8.00 -6.15
CA THR A 323 0.22 -8.07 -5.98
C THR A 323 0.66 -9.52 -6.13
N VAL A 324 1.72 -9.76 -6.90
CA VAL A 324 2.30 -11.07 -7.14
C VAL A 324 3.69 -11.02 -6.55
N SER A 325 3.96 -11.80 -5.50
CA SER A 325 5.27 -11.80 -4.86
C SER A 325 6.35 -12.33 -5.81
N MET A 326 7.54 -11.72 -5.82
CA MET A 326 8.62 -12.06 -6.74
C MET A 326 9.95 -12.21 -6.01
N PHE A 327 10.26 -13.42 -5.53
CA PHE A 327 11.51 -13.67 -4.80
C PHE A 327 12.60 -14.18 -5.75
N ARG A 328 13.43 -13.27 -6.25
CA ARG A 328 14.61 -13.56 -7.10
C ARG A 328 15.82 -12.81 -6.56
N GLU A 329 16.85 -13.53 -6.16
CA GLU A 329 18.00 -12.97 -5.43
C GLU A 329 18.75 -11.91 -6.22
N GLU A 330 18.94 -12.15 -7.52
CA GLU A 330 19.54 -11.24 -8.48
C GLU A 330 18.82 -9.87 -8.58
N ASP A 331 17.55 -9.84 -8.19
CA ASP A 331 16.66 -8.69 -8.34
C ASP A 331 16.30 -8.01 -7.01
N PHE A 332 16.83 -8.44 -5.87
CA PHE A 332 16.45 -7.85 -4.58
C PHE A 332 16.72 -6.34 -4.54
N LYS A 333 15.68 -5.54 -4.27
CA LYS A 333 15.75 -4.08 -4.13
C LYS A 333 15.14 -3.63 -2.81
N LEU A 334 15.73 -2.57 -2.23
CA LEU A 334 15.14 -1.88 -1.08
C LEU A 334 14.03 -0.93 -1.51
N ASN A 335 14.23 -0.23 -2.63
CA ASN A 335 13.36 0.84 -3.11
C ASN A 335 13.10 0.70 -4.61
N ARG A 336 11.89 1.05 -5.03
CA ARG A 336 11.49 1.12 -6.43
C ARG A 336 10.46 2.23 -6.60
N ARG A 337 10.51 2.89 -7.75
CA ARG A 337 9.51 3.81 -8.26
C ARG A 337 8.42 2.99 -8.92
N SER A 338 7.20 3.04 -8.38
CA SER A 338 6.03 2.42 -9.02
C SER A 338 5.02 3.45 -9.52
N HIS A 339 5.03 4.66 -8.96
CA HIS A 339 4.21 5.80 -9.36
C HIS A 339 4.75 7.09 -8.74
N ALA A 340 4.23 8.25 -9.20
CA ALA A 340 4.66 9.58 -8.80
C ALA A 340 4.80 9.78 -7.27
N LEU A 341 3.80 9.41 -6.47
CA LEU A 341 3.88 9.56 -5.00
C LEU A 341 5.06 8.80 -4.37
N LEU A 342 5.29 7.53 -4.74
CA LEU A 342 6.43 6.78 -4.19
C LEU A 342 7.75 7.25 -4.79
N THR A 343 7.77 7.81 -6.00
CA THR A 343 8.95 8.49 -6.54
C THR A 343 9.34 9.68 -5.66
N LEU A 344 8.38 10.54 -5.30
CA LEU A 344 8.61 11.69 -4.42
C LEU A 344 8.99 11.26 -3.00
N TYR A 345 8.22 10.35 -2.40
CA TYR A 345 8.42 9.91 -1.01
C TYR A 345 9.75 9.21 -0.78
N ASN A 346 10.23 8.38 -1.71
CA ASN A 346 11.55 7.76 -1.54
C ASN A 346 12.70 8.79 -1.60
N LYS A 347 12.51 10.01 -2.10
CA LYS A 347 13.49 11.10 -1.99
C LYS A 347 13.53 11.74 -0.58
N SER A 348 12.52 11.46 0.26
CA SER A 348 12.38 12.07 1.58
C SER A 348 13.06 11.25 2.68
N SER A 349 13.93 11.89 3.47
CA SER A 349 14.60 11.24 4.61
C SER A 349 13.60 10.71 5.64
N ASP A 350 12.58 11.51 6.00
CA ASP A 350 11.49 11.13 6.91
C ASP A 350 10.82 9.81 6.49
N PHE A 351 10.51 9.68 5.19
CA PHE A 351 9.82 8.51 4.65
C PHE A 351 10.74 7.29 4.61
N VAL A 352 11.97 7.45 4.11
CA VAL A 352 12.94 6.34 4.01
C VAL A 352 13.28 5.80 5.39
N LEU A 353 13.46 6.68 6.40
CA LEU A 353 13.69 6.26 7.78
C LEU A 353 12.53 5.40 8.31
N LYS A 354 11.29 5.88 8.16
CA LYS A 354 10.10 5.13 8.60
C LYS A 354 9.95 3.80 7.88
N LYS A 355 10.23 3.77 6.57
CA LYS A 355 10.23 2.54 5.77
C LYS A 355 11.29 1.55 6.28
N HIS A 356 12.51 2.01 6.55
CA HIS A 356 13.60 1.15 7.04
C HIS A 356 13.33 0.63 8.46
N ARG A 357 12.73 1.44 9.33
CA ARG A 357 12.23 0.98 10.64
C ARG A 357 11.19 -0.14 10.51
N ASN A 358 10.22 -0.01 9.60
CA ASN A 358 9.25 -1.07 9.33
C ASN A 358 9.91 -2.33 8.77
N LEU A 359 10.85 -2.20 7.83
CA LEU A 359 11.59 -3.35 7.29
C LEU A 359 12.42 -4.06 8.35
N TYR A 360 13.13 -3.32 9.19
CA TYR A 360 13.90 -3.89 10.29
C TYR A 360 12.99 -4.61 11.28
N LYS A 361 11.84 -4.00 11.63
CA LYS A 361 10.81 -4.65 12.44
C LYS A 361 10.34 -5.95 11.81
N PHE A 362 10.11 -6.03 10.50
CA PHE A 362 9.69 -7.28 9.85
C PHE A 362 10.75 -8.39 9.92
N VAL A 363 12.03 -8.03 9.87
CA VAL A 363 13.14 -8.97 10.03
C VAL A 363 13.18 -9.51 11.47
N ILE A 364 13.10 -8.62 12.46
CA ILE A 364 13.11 -8.99 13.90
C ILE A 364 11.86 -9.78 14.29
N ASP A 365 10.69 -9.41 13.75
CA ASP A 365 9.44 -10.13 13.98
C ASP A 365 9.37 -11.47 13.20
N GLU A 366 10.43 -11.81 12.44
CA GLU A 366 10.57 -13.03 11.64
C GLU A 366 9.40 -13.27 10.68
N ILE A 367 8.96 -12.20 10.00
CA ILE A 367 7.76 -12.28 9.14
C ILE A 367 7.92 -13.32 8.03
N LEU A 368 9.07 -13.34 7.33
CA LEU A 368 9.34 -14.32 6.27
C LEU A 368 9.50 -15.75 6.81
N PRO A 369 10.35 -16.02 7.84
CA PRO A 369 10.42 -17.35 8.45
C PRO A 369 9.07 -17.90 8.90
N LYS A 370 8.27 -17.11 9.63
CA LYS A 370 6.92 -17.52 10.07
C LYS A 370 5.94 -17.69 8.90
N THR A 371 6.17 -17.02 7.78
CA THR A 371 5.37 -17.23 6.56
C THR A 371 5.75 -18.55 5.89
N ILE A 372 7.05 -18.86 5.79
CA ILE A 372 7.51 -20.16 5.28
C ILE A 372 6.92 -21.30 6.10
N PHE A 373 6.97 -21.24 7.44
CA PHE A 373 6.37 -22.25 8.31
C PHE A 373 4.87 -22.44 8.05
N HIS A 374 4.13 -21.33 7.88
CA HIS A 374 2.72 -21.39 7.54
C HIS A 374 2.45 -22.06 6.18
N LEU A 375 3.23 -21.71 5.15
CA LEU A 375 3.10 -22.30 3.82
C LEU A 375 3.46 -23.78 3.81
N ASP A 376 4.49 -24.19 4.55
CA ASP A 376 4.90 -25.59 4.68
C ASP A 376 3.78 -26.45 5.27
N ASN A 377 3.12 -25.95 6.32
CA ASN A 377 1.96 -26.61 6.93
C ASN A 377 0.72 -26.70 6.01
N LEU A 378 0.64 -25.87 4.97
CA LEU A 378 -0.43 -25.96 3.98
C LEU A 378 -0.20 -27.06 2.94
N ILE A 379 1.04 -27.52 2.74
CA ILE A 379 1.42 -28.44 1.67
C ILE A 379 0.57 -29.73 1.67
N PRO A 380 0.41 -30.47 2.78
CA PRO A 380 -0.29 -31.77 2.72
C PRO A 380 -1.74 -31.65 2.26
N ASN A 381 -2.43 -30.61 2.73
CA ASN A 381 -3.82 -30.32 2.35
C ASN A 381 -3.90 -29.81 0.91
N LEU A 382 -2.94 -28.98 0.49
CA LEU A 382 -2.88 -28.50 -0.88
C LEU A 382 -2.61 -29.62 -1.87
N VAL A 383 -1.62 -30.49 -1.62
CA VAL A 383 -1.29 -31.66 -2.45
C VAL A 383 -2.53 -32.52 -2.64
N THR A 384 -3.27 -32.75 -1.56
CA THR A 384 -4.53 -33.52 -1.59
C THR A 384 -5.61 -32.86 -2.46
N SER A 385 -5.71 -31.52 -2.46
CA SER A 385 -6.65 -30.80 -3.34
C SER A 385 -6.15 -30.68 -4.78
N MET A 386 -4.83 -30.53 -5.00
CA MET A 386 -4.20 -30.48 -6.33
C MET A 386 -4.31 -31.82 -7.05
N SER A 387 -4.20 -32.94 -6.32
CA SER A 387 -4.38 -34.28 -6.90
C SER A 387 -5.81 -34.53 -7.40
N ARG A 388 -6.79 -33.73 -6.97
CA ARG A 388 -8.18 -33.72 -7.51
C ARG A 388 -8.43 -32.63 -8.56
N ASP A 389 -7.45 -31.78 -8.82
CA ASP A 389 -7.57 -30.67 -9.76
C ASP A 389 -7.22 -31.13 -11.19
N LYS A 390 -8.26 -31.56 -11.92
CA LYS A 390 -8.18 -31.95 -13.34
C LYS A 390 -7.79 -30.80 -14.28
N TYR A 391 -7.68 -29.57 -13.79
CA TYR A 391 -7.38 -28.39 -14.58
C TYR A 391 -6.07 -27.70 -14.18
N ARG A 392 -5.26 -28.30 -13.29
CA ARG A 392 -4.08 -27.65 -12.71
C ARG A 392 -3.07 -27.13 -13.76
N HIS A 393 -2.91 -27.83 -14.89
CA HIS A 393 -1.94 -27.48 -15.93
C HIS A 393 -2.38 -26.32 -16.83
N GLN A 394 -3.67 -25.98 -16.86
CA GLN A 394 -4.18 -24.98 -17.79
C GLN A 394 -3.58 -23.58 -17.58
N GLN A 395 -3.13 -23.29 -16.35
CA GLN A 395 -2.56 -22.00 -16.00
C GLN A 395 -1.04 -22.02 -15.81
N SER A 396 -0.42 -23.22 -15.77
CA SER A 396 1.03 -23.42 -15.70
C SER A 396 1.65 -23.93 -17.01
N PHE A 397 0.89 -23.98 -18.10
CA PHE A 397 1.36 -24.54 -19.37
C PHE A 397 2.65 -23.91 -19.88
N GLY A 398 2.78 -22.58 -19.79
CA GLY A 398 4.01 -21.88 -20.19
C GLY A 398 5.21 -22.11 -19.27
N THR A 399 4.99 -22.46 -17.99
CA THR A 399 6.07 -22.70 -17.02
C THR A 399 6.36 -24.19 -16.80
N LYS A 400 5.48 -25.07 -17.29
CA LYS A 400 5.47 -26.52 -17.08
C LYS A 400 5.55 -26.95 -15.59
N ARG A 401 5.23 -26.04 -14.66
CA ARG A 401 5.22 -26.35 -13.21
C ARG A 401 4.10 -27.30 -12.86
N PHE A 402 4.40 -28.26 -11.98
CA PHE A 402 3.49 -29.32 -11.55
C PHE A 402 2.99 -30.25 -12.67
N PHE A 403 3.68 -30.34 -13.82
CA PHE A 403 3.36 -31.27 -14.92
C PHE A 403 3.65 -32.75 -14.57
N HIS A 404 4.25 -33.01 -13.42
CA HIS A 404 4.48 -34.35 -12.89
C HIS A 404 3.24 -34.89 -12.13
N PRO A 405 3.16 -36.21 -11.87
CA PRO A 405 2.19 -36.76 -10.92
C PRO A 405 2.29 -36.07 -9.55
N ILE A 406 1.16 -35.62 -9.00
CA ILE A 406 1.14 -34.83 -7.77
C ILE A 406 1.36 -35.74 -6.56
N ASN A 407 2.46 -35.50 -5.85
CA ASN A 407 2.73 -36.05 -4.53
C ASN A 407 3.41 -34.98 -3.66
N GLU A 408 3.48 -35.24 -2.37
CA GLU A 408 4.01 -34.27 -1.41
C GLU A 408 5.50 -33.98 -1.62
N GLU A 409 6.31 -34.99 -1.88
CA GLU A 409 7.75 -34.87 -2.10
C GLU A 409 8.07 -33.90 -3.25
N LYS A 410 7.44 -34.10 -4.42
CA LYS A 410 7.69 -33.26 -5.60
C LYS A 410 7.19 -31.83 -5.42
N VAL A 411 6.04 -31.63 -4.79
CA VAL A 411 5.53 -30.28 -4.47
C VAL A 411 6.47 -29.57 -3.49
N ARG A 412 6.98 -30.28 -2.48
CA ARG A 412 7.99 -29.74 -1.56
C ARG A 412 9.28 -29.36 -2.30
N GLN A 413 9.76 -30.18 -3.23
CA GLN A 413 10.94 -29.84 -4.03
C GLN A 413 10.76 -28.54 -4.82
N GLU A 414 9.63 -28.37 -5.52
CA GLU A 414 9.36 -27.13 -6.27
C GLU A 414 9.27 -25.89 -5.33
N TRP A 415 8.70 -26.03 -4.14
CA TRP A 415 8.55 -24.93 -3.19
C TRP A 415 9.76 -24.69 -2.28
N ASN A 416 10.63 -25.67 -2.09
CA ASN A 416 11.89 -25.49 -1.36
C ASN A 416 12.74 -24.41 -2.03
N GLN A 417 12.69 -24.29 -3.36
CA GLN A 417 13.32 -23.18 -4.07
C GLN A 417 12.72 -21.82 -3.68
N LEU A 418 11.39 -21.70 -3.65
CA LEU A 418 10.70 -20.50 -3.19
C LEU A 418 11.08 -20.16 -1.74
N PHE A 419 11.03 -21.14 -0.84
CA PHE A 419 11.37 -20.96 0.58
C PHE A 419 12.83 -20.56 0.76
N MET A 420 13.74 -21.13 -0.03
CA MET A 420 15.14 -20.73 -0.07
C MET A 420 15.28 -19.27 -0.49
N GLN A 421 14.60 -18.82 -1.56
CA GLN A 421 14.63 -17.42 -2.00
C GLN A 421 14.07 -16.47 -0.94
N MET A 422 13.00 -16.85 -0.24
CA MET A 422 12.47 -16.07 0.90
C MET A 422 13.46 -16.00 2.06
N ARG A 423 14.19 -17.08 2.38
CA ARG A 423 15.26 -17.07 3.41
C ARG A 423 16.43 -16.18 2.99
N LYS A 424 16.82 -16.23 1.72
CA LYS A 424 17.85 -15.36 1.14
C LYS A 424 17.45 -13.90 1.24
N LEU A 425 16.20 -13.56 0.91
CA LEU A 425 15.67 -12.19 1.09
C LEU A 425 15.73 -11.76 2.55
N ASN A 426 15.31 -12.61 3.49
CA ASN A 426 15.37 -12.29 4.92
C ASN A 426 16.80 -12.00 5.39
N LYS A 427 17.77 -12.84 4.99
CA LYS A 427 19.18 -12.65 5.28
C LYS A 427 19.73 -11.38 4.63
N TRP A 428 19.38 -11.14 3.37
CA TRP A 428 19.78 -9.95 2.63
C TRP A 428 19.26 -8.67 3.30
N LEU A 429 17.98 -8.61 3.66
CA LEU A 429 17.40 -7.48 4.41
C LEU A 429 18.10 -7.27 5.75
N SER A 430 18.37 -8.34 6.49
CA SER A 430 19.13 -8.27 7.74
C SER A 430 20.52 -7.64 7.53
N ASN A 431 21.22 -8.04 6.47
CA ASN A 431 22.54 -7.49 6.14
C ASN A 431 22.48 -6.02 5.72
N GLN A 432 21.45 -5.63 4.95
CA GLN A 432 21.26 -4.23 4.54
C GLN A 432 20.96 -3.31 5.73
N LEU A 433 20.30 -3.80 6.79
CA LEU A 433 19.77 -2.94 7.86
C LEU A 433 20.55 -3.02 9.18
N SER A 434 21.30 -4.11 9.43
CA SER A 434 21.87 -4.40 10.76
C SER A 434 23.38 -4.19 10.88
N GLY A 435 24.03 -3.73 9.81
CA GLY A 435 25.46 -3.42 9.78
C GLY A 435 25.83 -2.20 10.61
N PRO A 436 27.14 -1.89 10.74
CA PRO A 436 27.59 -0.63 11.32
C PRO A 436 27.16 0.56 10.44
N PRO A 437 27.00 1.77 11.01
CA PRO A 437 26.70 2.96 10.23
C PRO A 437 27.79 3.20 9.17
N GLN A 438 27.36 3.49 7.95
CA GLN A 438 28.26 3.73 6.82
C GLN A 438 28.38 5.24 6.60
N ALA A 439 29.31 5.86 7.32
CA ALA A 439 29.59 7.28 7.19
C ALA A 439 31.09 7.57 7.31
N GLU A 440 31.47 8.70 6.75
CA GLU A 440 32.84 9.22 6.77
C GLU A 440 32.79 10.72 7.02
N TRP A 441 33.90 11.28 7.49
CA TRP A 441 33.97 12.72 7.74
C TRP A 441 35.27 13.33 7.29
N LYS A 442 35.25 14.66 7.12
CA LYS A 442 36.40 15.45 6.73
C LYS A 442 36.33 16.84 7.35
N GLN A 443 37.45 17.32 7.87
CA GLN A 443 37.60 18.71 8.24
C GLN A 443 37.74 19.58 6.99
N GLU A 444 36.86 20.56 6.83
CA GLU A 444 37.02 21.65 5.87
C GLU A 444 37.39 22.94 6.64
N LYS A 445 37.57 24.07 5.93
CA LYS A 445 38.05 25.33 6.55
C LYS A 445 37.18 25.72 7.75
N ASN A 446 35.91 26.02 7.51
CA ASN A 446 34.96 26.46 8.55
C ASN A 446 33.86 25.42 8.86
N THR A 447 33.79 24.35 8.07
CA THR A 447 32.75 23.33 8.14
C THR A 447 33.35 21.97 8.50
N LEU A 448 32.52 21.14 9.11
CA LEU A 448 32.76 19.70 9.25
C LEU A 448 31.88 18.98 8.24
N ALA A 449 32.51 18.30 7.28
CA ALA A 449 31.82 17.51 6.26
C ALA A 449 31.53 16.10 6.78
N LEU A 450 30.28 15.65 6.64
CA LEU A 450 29.81 14.31 6.97
C LEU A 450 29.19 13.66 5.73
N THR A 451 29.79 12.58 5.24
CA THR A 451 29.32 11.84 4.07
C THR A 451 28.61 10.56 4.51
N ILE A 452 27.31 10.45 4.23
CA ILE A 452 26.48 9.28 4.54
C ILE A 452 26.38 8.38 3.32
N LYS A 453 26.54 7.06 3.53
CA LYS A 453 26.54 6.05 2.47
C LYS A 453 25.56 4.92 2.78
N GLY A 454 25.14 4.25 1.71
CA GLY A 454 24.36 3.03 1.79
C GLY A 454 22.99 3.19 2.48
N PRO A 455 22.36 2.07 2.85
CA PRO A 455 20.98 2.03 3.33
C PRO A 455 20.81 2.26 4.83
N ILE A 456 21.89 2.31 5.61
CA ILE A 456 21.81 2.35 7.07
C ILE A 456 21.60 3.80 7.52
N PRO A 457 20.48 4.13 8.21
CA PRO A 457 20.29 5.45 8.77
C PRO A 457 21.31 5.69 9.89
N VAL A 458 22.12 6.73 9.74
CA VAL A 458 23.17 7.11 10.68
C VAL A 458 22.54 8.00 11.74
N ASP A 459 22.81 7.74 13.00
CA ASP A 459 22.15 8.38 14.15
C ASP A 459 23.15 8.66 15.25
N LYS A 460 22.89 9.67 16.08
CA LYS A 460 23.75 10.01 17.24
C LYS A 460 25.22 10.13 16.84
N VAL A 461 25.51 11.06 15.92
CA VAL A 461 26.90 11.39 15.57
C VAL A 461 27.55 12.03 16.80
N THR A 462 28.50 11.31 17.38
CA THR A 462 29.24 11.70 18.59
C THR A 462 30.61 12.21 18.19
N MET A 463 30.94 13.43 18.58
CA MET A 463 32.19 14.12 18.32
C MET A 463 32.97 14.25 19.62
N SER A 464 34.16 13.65 19.70
CA SER A 464 35.03 13.74 20.86
C SER A 464 36.04 14.87 20.70
N PHE A 465 36.22 15.70 21.73
CA PHE A 465 37.11 16.85 21.71
C PHE A 465 38.28 16.69 22.69
N ALA A 466 39.50 17.03 22.24
CA ALA A 466 40.70 17.05 23.10
C ALA A 466 40.53 17.98 24.32
N GLU A 467 41.26 17.73 25.41
CA GLU A 467 41.26 18.63 26.56
C GLU A 467 41.72 20.05 26.17
N GLY A 468 41.14 21.07 26.81
CA GLY A 468 41.46 22.48 26.54
C GLY A 468 40.82 23.08 25.28
N THR A 469 40.17 22.31 24.41
CA THR A 469 39.48 22.87 23.23
C THR A 469 38.05 23.35 23.57
N THR A 470 37.56 24.36 22.84
CA THR A 470 36.19 24.85 23.04
C THR A 470 35.19 23.95 22.33
N ILE A 471 34.20 23.43 23.06
CA ILE A 471 33.08 22.68 22.48
C ILE A 471 32.07 23.69 21.93
N PRO A 472 31.56 23.52 20.69
CA PRO A 472 30.52 24.39 20.14
C PRO A 472 29.29 24.44 21.04
N SER A 473 28.76 25.65 21.27
CA SER A 473 27.45 25.85 21.92
C SER A 473 26.30 25.82 20.91
N PHE A 474 26.63 25.78 19.62
CA PHE A 474 25.69 25.73 18.51
C PHE A 474 26.23 24.88 17.36
N ILE A 475 25.36 24.08 16.75
CA ILE A 475 25.62 23.36 15.49
C ILE A 475 24.41 23.49 14.57
N GLY A 476 24.65 23.83 13.30
CA GLY A 476 23.67 23.88 12.23
C GLY A 476 24.10 23.04 11.03
N TRP A 477 23.11 22.56 10.27
CA TRP A 477 23.33 22.03 8.94
C TRP A 477 23.31 23.17 7.93
N ASP A 478 24.46 23.44 7.32
CA ASP A 478 24.69 24.42 6.26
C ASP A 478 24.10 23.88 4.94
N ALA A 479 22.84 24.25 4.67
CA ALA A 479 22.07 23.68 3.57
C ALA A 479 22.41 24.33 2.22
N ASP A 480 22.80 25.60 2.22
CA ASP A 480 23.23 26.34 1.02
C ASP A 480 24.74 26.26 0.75
N SER A 481 25.50 25.65 1.67
CA SER A 481 26.95 25.44 1.59
C SER A 481 27.73 26.75 1.51
N ASN A 482 27.24 27.82 2.13
CA ASN A 482 27.92 29.11 2.17
C ASN A 482 28.97 29.20 3.31
N GLY A 483 29.04 28.21 4.20
CA GLY A 483 29.99 28.13 5.31
C GLY A 483 29.67 29.03 6.50
N ILE A 484 28.48 29.63 6.54
CA ILE A 484 28.00 30.58 7.54
C ILE A 484 26.62 30.13 8.03
N ILE A 485 26.29 30.41 9.28
CA ILE A 485 24.96 30.12 9.83
C ILE A 485 23.96 31.16 9.33
N SER A 486 22.96 30.71 8.60
CA SER A 486 21.82 31.53 8.15
C SER A 486 20.54 31.19 8.93
N ASN A 487 19.53 32.06 8.86
CA ASN A 487 18.20 31.77 9.42
C ASN A 487 17.48 30.60 8.73
N GLY A 488 17.93 30.21 7.52
CA GLY A 488 17.39 29.08 6.77
C GLY A 488 17.98 27.73 7.19
N ASP A 489 19.11 27.73 7.90
CA ASP A 489 19.81 26.50 8.27
C ASP A 489 19.16 25.79 9.45
N LEU A 490 19.06 24.47 9.31
CA LEU A 490 18.48 23.64 10.35
C LEU A 490 19.43 23.55 11.54
N ARG A 491 19.00 24.07 12.68
CA ARG A 491 19.68 23.87 13.97
C ARG A 491 19.60 22.41 14.37
N ILE A 492 20.75 21.80 14.65
CA ILE A 492 20.82 20.40 15.08
C ILE A 492 20.89 20.37 16.61
N PRO A 493 19.88 19.82 17.30
CA PRO A 493 19.95 19.61 18.74
C PRO A 493 21.09 18.66 19.08
N PHE A 494 21.73 18.88 20.23
CA PHE A 494 22.78 17.99 20.73
C PHE A 494 22.82 18.01 22.25
N ARG A 495 23.49 17.01 22.83
CA ARG A 495 23.83 16.95 24.25
C ARG A 495 25.33 16.79 24.43
N ILE A 496 25.83 17.20 25.60
CA ILE A 496 27.24 17.07 25.96
C ILE A 496 27.34 16.05 27.09
N ASP A 497 28.26 15.10 26.96
CA ASP A 497 28.62 14.12 27.99
C ASP A 497 30.14 14.14 28.16
N GLY A 498 30.62 14.77 29.23
CA GLY A 498 32.05 15.06 29.41
C GLY A 498 32.61 15.93 28.26
N ARG A 499 33.43 15.32 27.41
CA ARG A 499 34.06 15.94 26.22
C ARG A 499 33.46 15.46 24.89
N ASP A 500 32.39 14.68 24.96
CA ASP A 500 31.67 14.20 23.80
C ASP A 500 30.45 15.07 23.52
N LEU A 501 30.34 15.56 22.28
CA LEU A 501 29.15 16.22 21.77
C LEU A 501 28.36 15.22 20.93
N ILE A 502 27.11 14.96 21.31
CA ILE A 502 26.25 13.96 20.66
C ILE A 502 25.11 14.68 19.94
N LEU A 503 25.12 14.65 18.61
CA LEU A 503 24.05 15.21 17.78
C LEU A 503 22.78 14.35 17.86
N GLU A 504 21.66 14.94 18.29
CA GLU A 504 20.35 14.31 18.39
C GLU A 504 19.60 14.42 17.04
N ALA A 505 20.16 13.78 16.02
CA ALA A 505 19.60 13.74 14.67
C ALA A 505 19.92 12.43 13.96
N THR A 506 19.17 12.14 12.89
CA THR A 506 19.39 11.00 11.99
C THR A 506 19.62 11.49 10.55
N TRP A 507 20.60 10.90 9.87
CA TRP A 507 20.98 11.22 8.48
C TRP A 507 20.88 9.99 7.58
N LEU A 508 20.54 10.22 6.31
CA LEU A 508 20.38 9.18 5.30
C LEU A 508 21.05 9.58 3.98
N ALA A 509 21.49 8.58 3.20
CA ALA A 509 21.95 8.78 1.85
C ALA A 509 20.78 9.10 0.89
N ASN A 510 21.04 9.97 -0.09
CA ASN A 510 20.12 10.34 -1.15
C ASN A 510 19.65 9.10 -1.92
N GLN A 511 18.35 9.07 -2.21
CA GLN A 511 17.77 8.14 -3.18
C GLN A 511 17.60 8.90 -4.50
N VAL A 512 18.36 8.53 -5.52
CA VAL A 512 18.29 9.15 -6.85
C VAL A 512 17.70 8.15 -7.84
N SER A 513 16.79 8.61 -8.69
CA SER A 513 16.18 7.77 -9.71
C SER A 513 17.24 7.23 -10.67
N SER A 514 17.28 5.90 -10.85
CA SER A 514 18.13 5.29 -11.87
C SER A 514 17.43 5.35 -13.23
N TRP A 515 18.14 5.82 -14.25
CA TRP A 515 17.72 5.81 -15.65
C TRP A 515 18.69 4.92 -16.41
N GLN A 516 18.18 3.89 -17.08
CA GLN A 516 19.01 2.94 -17.83
C GLN A 516 19.08 3.27 -19.33
N ASP A 517 18.12 4.03 -19.87
CA ASP A 517 17.98 4.33 -21.30
C ASP A 517 17.63 5.81 -21.53
N PRO A 518 17.85 6.38 -22.74
CA PRO A 518 17.33 7.70 -23.09
C PRO A 518 15.80 7.74 -22.90
N ILE A 519 15.32 8.92 -22.47
CA ILE A 519 14.00 9.16 -21.88
C ILE A 519 12.86 8.65 -22.78
N ASN A 520 12.29 7.50 -22.43
CA ASN A 520 10.94 7.11 -22.82
C ASN A 520 10.00 7.50 -21.66
N TRP A 521 8.83 8.04 -21.98
CA TRP A 521 7.87 8.54 -20.99
C TRP A 521 7.42 7.45 -19.98
N GLU A 522 7.40 6.16 -20.37
CA GLU A 522 7.11 5.03 -19.45
C GLU A 522 8.19 4.83 -18.36
N LEU A 523 9.44 5.24 -18.62
CA LEU A 523 10.57 5.14 -17.68
C LEU A 523 10.54 6.25 -16.62
N ILE A 524 9.71 7.28 -16.81
CA ILE A 524 9.60 8.40 -15.87
C ILE A 524 8.85 7.98 -14.60
N GLN A 525 7.82 7.16 -14.77
CA GLN A 525 6.90 6.79 -13.68
C GLN A 525 7.32 5.53 -12.91
N THR A 526 8.19 4.70 -13.48
CA THR A 526 8.70 3.48 -12.82
C THR A 526 10.19 3.29 -12.99
N GLY A 527 10.80 2.55 -12.07
CA GLY A 527 12.23 2.24 -12.16
C GLY A 527 12.90 2.07 -10.82
N GLY A 528 14.22 1.94 -10.85
CA GLY A 528 15.03 1.78 -9.64
C GLY A 528 15.35 3.11 -8.95
N PHE A 529 15.92 2.97 -7.76
CA PHE A 529 16.65 4.01 -7.06
C PHE A 529 18.09 3.54 -6.84
N ASN A 530 19.02 4.47 -6.99
CA ASN A 530 20.41 4.33 -6.56
C ASN A 530 20.61 5.14 -5.28
N MET A 531 21.26 4.54 -4.29
CA MET A 531 21.71 5.25 -3.10
C MET A 531 23.06 5.89 -3.40
N ILE A 532 23.16 7.21 -3.28
CA ILE A 532 24.38 7.95 -3.62
C ILE A 532 25.00 8.53 -2.34
N PRO A 533 26.33 8.42 -2.14
CA PRO A 533 27.02 9.10 -1.04
C PRO A 533 26.61 10.56 -0.94
N THR A 534 26.11 10.97 0.23
CA THR A 534 25.49 12.28 0.43
C THR A 534 26.24 13.08 1.47
N LEU A 535 26.60 14.31 1.11
CA LEU A 535 27.48 15.18 1.88
C LEU A 535 26.66 16.22 2.66
N PHE A 536 26.70 16.14 3.99
CA PHE A 536 26.14 17.14 4.90
C PHE A 536 27.26 18.00 5.47
N ARG A 537 27.12 19.32 5.42
CA ARG A 537 28.07 20.26 6.03
C ARG A 537 27.52 20.78 7.34
N LEU A 538 28.32 20.67 8.39
CA LEU A 538 28.00 21.18 9.72
C LEU A 538 28.82 22.42 10.00
N VAL A 539 28.17 23.46 10.51
CA VAL A 539 28.76 24.73 10.90
C VAL A 539 28.41 25.01 12.37
N GLY A 540 29.36 25.57 13.12
CA GLY A 540 29.20 25.90 14.53
C GLY A 540 29.48 27.37 14.81
N ASN A 541 29.16 27.82 16.02
CA ASN A 541 29.55 29.16 16.49
C ASN A 541 31.07 29.29 16.69
N VAL A 542 31.76 28.16 16.87
CA VAL A 542 33.21 28.02 16.80
C VAL A 542 33.54 26.89 15.83
N ARG A 543 34.79 26.83 15.38
CA ARG A 543 35.28 25.79 14.48
C ARG A 543 35.10 24.41 15.14
N ILE A 544 34.45 23.49 14.41
CA ILE A 544 34.18 22.13 14.89
C ILE A 544 35.40 21.27 14.55
N GLU A 545 36.26 20.97 15.53
CA GLU A 545 37.50 20.19 15.36
C GLU A 545 37.56 18.97 16.30
N PRO A 546 36.84 17.87 15.99
CA PRO A 546 36.88 16.67 16.80
C PRO A 546 38.15 15.85 16.55
N THR A 547 38.63 15.15 17.58
CA THR A 547 39.71 14.17 17.45
C THR A 547 39.19 12.86 16.83
N GLU A 548 37.99 12.45 17.22
CA GLU A 548 37.30 11.24 16.81
C GLU A 548 35.81 11.53 16.58
N ILE A 549 35.21 10.84 15.60
CA ILE A 549 33.76 10.84 15.41
C ILE A 549 33.26 9.39 15.41
N LYS A 550 32.22 9.14 16.19
CA LYS A 550 31.44 7.89 16.19
C LYS A 550 30.04 8.17 15.68
N ALA A 551 29.37 7.15 15.19
CA ALA A 551 27.93 7.20 14.99
C ALA A 551 27.30 5.86 15.34
N SER A 552 25.98 5.86 15.45
CA SER A 552 25.17 4.67 15.65
C SER A 552 24.28 4.37 14.44
N ASN A 553 23.94 3.11 14.25
CA ASN A 553 22.86 2.69 13.36
C ASN A 553 21.52 2.95 14.06
N ASN A 554 20.65 3.81 13.50
CA ASN A 554 19.36 4.16 14.10
C ASN A 554 18.46 2.95 14.40
N LEU A 555 18.61 1.87 13.63
CA LEU A 555 17.76 0.69 13.70
C LEU A 555 18.22 -0.29 14.79
N THR A 556 19.54 -0.43 14.98
CA THR A 556 20.12 -1.45 15.86
C THR A 556 20.82 -0.89 17.10
N GLY A 557 21.13 0.41 17.12
CA GLY A 557 21.96 1.05 18.14
C GLY A 557 23.45 0.72 18.08
N LYS A 558 23.89 -0.17 17.15
CA LYS A 558 25.31 -0.50 17.00
C LYS A 558 26.12 0.73 16.63
N GLN A 559 27.23 0.94 17.33
CA GLN A 559 28.13 2.07 17.11
C GLN A 559 29.35 1.68 16.29
N ALA A 560 29.90 2.64 15.55
CA ALA A 560 31.19 2.50 14.87
C ALA A 560 31.92 3.85 14.83
N VAL A 561 33.26 3.79 14.84
CA VAL A 561 34.13 4.93 14.58
C VAL A 561 34.11 5.24 13.07
N LEU A 562 33.94 6.52 12.73
CA LEU A 562 33.89 6.99 11.35
C LEU A 562 35.30 7.32 10.85
N SER A 563 35.63 6.88 9.64
CA SER A 563 36.93 7.15 9.03
C SER A 563 37.04 8.60 8.53
N LYS A 564 38.26 9.16 8.63
CA LYS A 564 38.63 10.39 7.92
C LYS A 564 38.92 10.04 6.47
N SER A 565 38.24 10.68 5.51
CA SER A 565 38.31 10.27 4.09
C SER A 565 38.34 11.45 3.13
N SER A 566 38.88 11.21 1.92
CA SER A 566 38.87 12.14 0.79
C SER A 566 37.62 12.02 -0.10
N LEU A 567 36.73 11.06 0.19
CA LEU A 567 35.58 10.75 -0.67
C LEU A 567 34.58 11.91 -0.77
N THR A 568 34.27 12.28 -2.00
CA THR A 568 33.28 13.30 -2.36
C THR A 568 31.87 12.70 -2.36
N GLY A 569 30.90 13.45 -1.84
CA GLY A 569 29.48 13.12 -1.89
C GLY A 569 28.69 14.21 -2.61
N VAL A 570 27.47 13.88 -3.03
CA VAL A 570 26.56 14.87 -3.63
C VAL A 570 25.81 15.64 -2.54
N THR A 571 25.39 16.87 -2.84
CA THR A 571 24.54 17.66 -1.94
C THR A 571 23.22 16.92 -1.66
N PRO A 572 22.64 17.02 -0.44
CA PRO A 572 21.37 16.38 -0.14
C PRO A 572 20.27 16.89 -1.08
N SER A 573 19.39 15.99 -1.51
CA SER A 573 18.21 16.41 -2.26
C SER A 573 17.30 17.28 -1.37
N ARG A 574 16.44 18.09 -1.97
CA ARG A 574 15.52 18.99 -1.25
C ARG A 574 14.79 18.33 -0.08
N TRP A 575 14.38 17.08 -0.25
CA TRP A 575 13.59 16.31 0.71
C TRP A 575 14.44 15.39 1.61
N ASN A 576 15.74 15.29 1.37
CA ASN A 576 16.68 14.60 2.25
C ASN A 576 17.32 15.60 3.21
N GLN A 577 16.68 15.79 4.36
CA GLN A 577 17.15 16.69 5.42
C GLN A 577 17.52 15.87 6.67
N PRO A 578 18.46 16.32 7.52
CA PRO A 578 18.68 15.73 8.83
C PRO A 578 17.37 15.70 9.62
N ILE A 579 17.06 14.54 10.19
CA ILE A 579 15.81 14.32 10.93
C ILE A 579 16.09 14.64 12.39
N VAL A 580 15.44 15.68 12.91
CA VAL A 580 15.57 16.13 14.30
C VAL A 580 14.22 16.04 15.01
N GLU A 581 14.23 15.75 16.32
CA GLU A 581 13.03 15.91 17.13
C GLU A 581 12.73 17.41 17.30
N LYS A 582 11.55 17.84 16.85
CA LYS A 582 11.11 19.22 17.00
C LYS A 582 10.53 19.43 18.40
N THR A 583 11.27 20.06 19.29
CA THR A 583 10.73 20.63 20.52
C THR A 583 9.81 21.80 20.16
N SER A 584 8.53 21.68 20.52
CA SER A 584 7.54 22.72 20.23
C SER A 584 7.34 23.60 21.45
N LYS A 585 7.65 24.89 21.31
CA LYS A 585 7.34 25.91 22.33
C LYS A 585 5.82 25.99 22.53
N GLU A 586 5.35 26.03 23.78
CA GLU A 586 3.94 26.30 24.08
C GLU A 586 3.66 27.79 23.88
N PHE A 587 2.59 28.10 23.13
CA PHE A 587 2.11 29.46 22.92
C PHE A 587 0.94 29.76 23.86
N VAL A 588 0.74 31.04 24.19
CA VAL A 588 -0.33 31.47 25.09
C VAL A 588 -1.24 32.47 24.38
N TRP A 589 -2.56 32.22 24.42
CA TRP A 589 -3.59 33.16 23.99
C TRP A 589 -4.37 33.71 25.18
N SER A 590 -4.63 35.01 25.12
CA SER A 590 -5.45 35.76 26.07
C SER A 590 -6.15 36.92 25.36
N GLY A 591 -7.19 37.47 25.98
CA GLY A 591 -8.00 38.57 25.44
C GLY A 591 -8.86 38.17 24.25
N ASP A 592 -9.12 39.12 23.36
CA ASP A 592 -9.92 38.86 22.16
C ASP A 592 -9.03 38.35 21.02
N LYS A 593 -9.43 37.25 20.39
CA LYS A 593 -8.77 36.62 19.23
C LYS A 593 -9.74 36.55 18.06
N ILE A 594 -9.47 37.31 17.01
CA ILE A 594 -10.29 37.33 15.80
C ILE A 594 -9.71 36.35 14.78
N ILE A 595 -10.54 35.40 14.33
CA ILE A 595 -10.21 34.39 13.34
C ILE A 595 -10.91 34.76 12.03
N ASN A 596 -10.14 35.28 11.07
CA ASN A 596 -10.68 35.79 9.81
C ASN A 596 -10.99 34.70 8.78
N GLU A 597 -10.20 33.63 8.79
CA GLU A 597 -10.26 32.52 7.85
C GLU A 597 -9.92 31.21 8.57
N ASN A 598 -9.92 30.09 7.85
CA ASN A 598 -9.55 28.80 8.44
C ASN A 598 -8.12 28.84 8.99
N GLN A 599 -7.98 28.68 10.31
CA GLN A 599 -6.69 28.69 10.99
C GLN A 599 -6.35 27.30 11.53
N ILE A 600 -5.15 26.81 11.20
CA ILE A 600 -4.65 25.52 11.67
C ILE A 600 -3.50 25.75 12.67
N ILE A 601 -3.71 25.34 13.92
CA ILE A 601 -2.72 25.45 15.00
C ILE A 601 -1.99 24.12 15.17
N SER A 602 -0.72 24.08 14.76
CA SER A 602 0.11 22.85 14.79
C SER A 602 1.14 22.82 15.92
N TYR A 603 1.08 23.75 16.86
CA TYR A 603 1.95 23.87 18.04
C TYR A 603 1.13 23.80 19.34
N PRO A 604 1.74 23.42 20.48
CA PRO A 604 1.05 23.42 21.76
C PRO A 604 0.53 24.81 22.11
N LEU A 605 -0.71 24.90 22.57
CA LEU A 605 -1.39 26.17 22.85
C LEU A 605 -2.09 26.14 24.21
N LYS A 606 -1.92 27.20 24.99
CA LYS A 606 -2.68 27.47 26.22
C LYS A 606 -3.58 28.68 26.00
N ILE A 607 -4.87 28.53 26.28
CA ILE A 607 -5.86 29.61 26.19
C ILE A 607 -6.29 29.97 27.62
N LEU A 608 -6.07 31.22 28.02
CA LEU A 608 -6.30 31.70 29.39
C LEU A 608 -7.79 31.99 29.67
N PRO A 609 -8.22 32.03 30.95
CA PRO A 609 -9.58 32.44 31.33
C PRO A 609 -10.00 33.77 30.72
N GLY A 610 -11.29 33.93 30.44
CA GLY A 610 -11.88 35.15 29.88
C GLY A 610 -11.56 35.44 28.41
N THR A 611 -10.78 34.59 27.72
CA THR A 611 -10.46 34.75 26.30
C THR A 611 -11.72 34.64 25.44
N LYS A 612 -11.90 35.57 24.49
CA LYS A 612 -12.97 35.50 23.48
C LYS A 612 -12.38 35.17 22.11
N ILE A 613 -12.81 34.07 21.52
CA ILE A 613 -12.44 33.66 20.16
C ILE A 613 -13.61 34.02 19.25
N LEU A 614 -13.40 35.03 18.41
CA LEU A 614 -14.39 35.61 17.51
C LEU A 614 -14.11 35.14 16.08
N LEU A 615 -14.95 34.27 15.53
CA LEU A 615 -14.77 33.73 14.18
C LEU A 615 -15.65 34.44 13.16
N LYS A 616 -15.07 34.83 12.01
CA LYS A 616 -15.85 35.35 10.88
C LYS A 616 -16.70 34.26 10.22
N GLN A 617 -17.64 34.69 9.37
CA GLN A 617 -18.53 33.78 8.62
C GLN A 617 -17.72 32.71 7.89
N GLY A 618 -18.05 31.44 8.12
CA GLY A 618 -17.36 30.28 7.53
C GLY A 618 -15.93 29.99 8.03
N ALA A 619 -15.34 30.84 8.88
CA ALA A 619 -14.00 30.62 9.42
C ALA A 619 -13.99 29.46 10.45
N SER A 620 -12.93 28.67 10.44
CA SER A 620 -12.76 27.51 11.32
C SER A 620 -11.42 27.56 12.06
N LEU A 621 -11.35 26.94 13.24
CA LEU A 621 -10.15 26.82 14.06
C LEU A 621 -9.81 25.35 14.31
N ILE A 622 -8.70 24.87 13.75
CA ILE A 622 -8.29 23.46 13.82
C ILE A 622 -7.01 23.31 14.64
N PHE A 623 -7.10 22.64 15.77
CA PHE A 623 -5.95 22.24 16.57
C PHE A 623 -5.41 20.90 16.05
N LYS A 624 -4.14 20.89 15.61
CA LYS A 624 -3.37 19.69 15.23
C LYS A 624 -2.30 19.33 16.27
N ASN A 625 -2.33 19.98 17.43
CA ASN A 625 -1.43 19.73 18.56
C ASN A 625 -2.16 20.01 19.88
N ARG A 626 -1.55 19.66 21.01
CA ARG A 626 -2.17 19.74 22.32
C ARG A 626 -2.63 21.17 22.63
N VAL A 627 -3.87 21.30 23.08
CA VAL A 627 -4.42 22.59 23.53
C VAL A 627 -4.99 22.48 24.94
N ASN A 628 -4.70 23.48 25.77
CA ASN A 628 -5.20 23.63 27.13
C ASN A 628 -6.05 24.89 27.19
N ILE A 629 -7.38 24.72 27.11
CA ILE A 629 -8.36 25.81 27.26
C ILE A 629 -8.77 25.87 28.73
N MET A 630 -8.37 26.92 29.41
CA MET A 630 -8.38 27.03 30.87
C MET A 630 -9.39 28.06 31.36
N GLY A 631 -10.63 28.03 30.88
CA GLY A 631 -11.70 28.88 31.41
C GLY A 631 -12.01 28.55 32.88
N THR A 632 -12.55 29.53 33.61
CA THR A 632 -13.11 29.34 34.96
C THR A 632 -14.62 29.55 34.95
N ILE A 633 -15.29 29.27 36.07
CA ILE A 633 -16.74 29.53 36.19
C ILE A 633 -17.03 31.05 36.11
N SER A 634 -16.18 31.87 36.70
CA SER A 634 -16.27 33.34 36.64
C SER A 634 -15.93 33.89 35.26
N ASP A 635 -14.90 33.32 34.61
CA ASP A 635 -14.31 33.82 33.37
C ASP A 635 -14.19 32.69 32.34
N PRO A 636 -15.32 32.25 31.76
CA PRO A 636 -15.31 31.20 30.75
C PRO A 636 -14.58 31.67 29.48
N VAL A 637 -14.05 30.71 28.72
CA VAL A 637 -13.59 30.99 27.35
C VAL A 637 -14.82 31.00 26.43
N ILE A 638 -14.98 32.04 25.64
CA ILE A 638 -16.16 32.23 24.78
C ILE A 638 -15.74 32.09 23.31
N VAL A 639 -16.44 31.24 22.57
CA VAL A 639 -16.27 31.05 21.13
C VAL A 639 -17.58 31.46 20.46
N LYS A 640 -17.55 32.49 19.62
CA LYS A 640 -18.76 32.98 18.96
C LYS A 640 -18.45 33.62 17.63
N SER A 641 -19.50 33.95 16.87
CA SER A 641 -19.37 34.72 15.65
C SER A 641 -18.83 36.14 15.93
N ALA A 642 -17.92 36.60 15.06
CA ALA A 642 -17.44 37.98 15.06
C ALA A 642 -18.53 38.97 14.63
N THR A 643 -19.57 38.51 13.91
CA THR A 643 -20.68 39.31 13.44
C THR A 643 -22.00 38.66 13.86
N LYS A 644 -22.83 39.38 14.61
CA LYS A 644 -24.13 38.88 15.07
C LYS A 644 -24.99 38.41 13.88
N GLY A 645 -25.57 37.21 13.99
CA GLY A 645 -26.43 36.62 12.95
C GLY A 645 -25.70 35.78 11.89
N ASN A 646 -24.36 35.80 11.86
CA ASN A 646 -23.58 34.95 10.96
C ASN A 646 -23.11 33.68 11.68
N SER A 647 -23.13 32.55 10.98
CA SER A 647 -22.51 31.32 11.47
C SER A 647 -21.04 31.21 11.06
N TRP A 648 -20.20 30.78 11.98
CA TRP A 648 -18.83 30.37 11.70
C TRP A 648 -18.77 28.86 11.43
N GLY A 649 -17.60 28.36 11.02
CA GLY A 649 -17.40 26.96 10.65
C GLY A 649 -17.26 26.06 11.88
N VAL A 650 -16.08 25.50 12.08
CA VAL A 650 -15.83 24.48 13.11
C VAL A 650 -14.62 24.78 13.99
N MET A 651 -14.68 24.37 15.25
CA MET A 651 -13.53 24.22 16.14
C MET A 651 -13.22 22.73 16.23
N ALA A 652 -12.04 22.31 15.77
CA ALA A 652 -11.71 20.89 15.74
C ALA A 652 -10.41 20.55 16.45
N PHE A 653 -10.39 19.38 17.08
CA PHE A 653 -9.19 18.71 17.56
C PHE A 653 -8.91 17.57 16.61
N HIS A 654 -7.82 17.68 15.84
CA HIS A 654 -7.52 16.76 14.76
C HIS A 654 -6.13 16.14 14.91
N GLY A 655 -6.08 14.82 14.96
CA GLY A 655 -4.85 14.04 14.89
C GLY A 655 -4.20 13.76 16.25
N PRO A 656 -3.26 12.80 16.28
CA PRO A 656 -2.81 12.16 17.52
C PRO A 656 -2.07 13.10 18.48
N LYS A 657 -1.46 14.18 17.97
CA LYS A 657 -0.76 15.17 18.80
C LYS A 657 -1.70 16.03 19.67
N THR A 658 -3.01 15.97 19.43
CA THR A 658 -4.00 16.63 20.30
C THR A 658 -4.35 15.81 21.54
N THR A 659 -3.80 14.59 21.67
CA THR A 659 -4.06 13.69 22.80
C THR A 659 -3.73 14.35 24.13
N GLY A 660 -4.61 14.19 25.13
CA GLY A 660 -4.43 14.78 26.46
C GLY A 660 -4.69 16.30 26.53
N SER A 661 -5.35 16.87 25.52
CA SER A 661 -5.87 18.24 25.57
C SER A 661 -6.93 18.39 26.68
N ARG A 662 -7.00 19.58 27.27
CA ARG A 662 -7.91 19.89 28.38
C ARG A 662 -8.75 21.11 28.02
N VAL A 663 -10.06 21.02 28.20
CA VAL A 663 -11.01 22.06 27.82
C VAL A 663 -11.98 22.32 28.96
N PHE A 664 -11.78 23.42 29.68
CA PHE A 664 -12.53 23.75 30.88
C PHE A 664 -13.29 25.07 30.72
N ASN A 665 -14.55 25.08 31.17
CA ASN A 665 -15.48 26.22 31.19
C ASN A 665 -15.47 27.00 29.87
N ILE A 666 -15.92 26.35 28.82
CA ILE A 666 -16.00 26.92 27.46
C ILE A 666 -17.46 27.08 27.04
N GLN A 667 -17.78 28.19 26.39
CA GLN A 667 -19.08 28.50 25.83
C GLN A 667 -18.94 28.69 24.32
N MET A 668 -19.77 28.01 23.53
CA MET A 668 -19.72 28.05 22.08
C MET A 668 -21.11 28.38 21.51
N GLU A 669 -21.20 29.36 20.61
CA GLU A 669 -22.46 29.82 20.01
C GLU A 669 -22.33 29.97 18.48
N ASP A 670 -23.38 29.67 17.73
CA ASP A 670 -23.52 29.92 16.27
C ASP A 670 -22.52 29.19 15.34
N GLY A 671 -21.92 28.09 15.78
CA GLY A 671 -21.02 27.28 14.95
C GLY A 671 -21.74 26.28 14.05
N GLY A 672 -21.08 25.89 12.96
CA GLY A 672 -21.63 25.04 11.89
C GLY A 672 -20.76 23.83 11.53
N GLU A 673 -20.78 23.47 10.26
CA GLU A 673 -19.92 22.45 9.67
C GLU A 673 -18.78 23.12 8.87
N GLY A 674 -17.77 22.34 8.49
CA GLY A 674 -16.65 22.85 7.69
C GLY A 674 -15.96 21.77 6.87
N LYS A 675 -15.47 22.14 5.68
CA LYS A 675 -14.60 21.29 4.85
C LYS A 675 -13.26 21.98 4.65
N ILE A 676 -12.17 21.36 5.14
CA ILE A 676 -10.81 21.94 5.14
C ILE A 676 -9.83 20.85 4.73
N ASP A 677 -9.01 21.07 3.71
CA ASP A 677 -8.06 20.07 3.18
C ASP A 677 -8.72 18.69 2.91
N ASN A 678 -9.93 18.68 2.34
CA ASN A 678 -10.80 17.51 2.15
C ASN A 678 -11.26 16.77 3.42
N ILE A 679 -10.97 17.33 4.60
CA ILE A 679 -11.53 16.85 5.86
C ILE A 679 -12.90 17.47 6.05
N PHE A 680 -13.91 16.64 6.28
CA PHE A 680 -15.26 17.04 6.56
C PHE A 680 -15.51 17.00 8.07
N TYR A 681 -15.86 18.15 8.65
CA TYR A 681 -16.23 18.29 10.06
C TYR A 681 -17.73 18.58 10.16
N SER A 682 -18.45 17.72 10.89
CA SER A 682 -19.91 17.67 10.85
C SER A 682 -20.63 18.57 11.85
N ALA A 683 -19.91 19.24 12.76
CA ALA A 683 -20.51 20.04 13.82
C ALA A 683 -19.52 21.10 14.36
N MET A 684 -20.05 22.09 15.09
CA MET A 684 -19.32 23.24 15.63
C MET A 684 -18.08 22.86 16.46
N LEU A 685 -18.15 21.70 17.11
CA LEU A 685 -17.05 21.06 17.82
C LEU A 685 -16.86 19.66 17.23
N SER A 686 -15.66 19.38 16.73
CA SER A 686 -15.33 18.08 16.12
C SER A 686 -14.02 17.51 16.68
N ILE A 687 -13.99 16.20 16.94
CA ILE A 687 -12.80 15.51 17.49
C ILE A 687 -12.47 14.34 16.58
N HIS A 688 -11.40 14.46 15.82
CA HIS A 688 -11.00 13.49 14.79
C HIS A 688 -9.61 12.95 15.09
N GLU A 689 -9.42 11.63 15.02
CA GLU A 689 -8.11 10.97 15.21
C GLU A 689 -7.36 11.40 16.48
N SER A 690 -8.10 11.67 17.55
CA SER A 690 -7.57 12.09 18.85
C SER A 690 -8.06 11.16 19.96
N GLN A 691 -7.34 11.14 21.08
CA GLN A 691 -7.67 10.31 22.24
C GLN A 691 -7.53 11.13 23.54
N GLY A 692 -8.33 10.79 24.55
CA GLY A 692 -8.16 11.33 25.90
C GLY A 692 -8.29 12.85 26.02
N ILE A 693 -9.16 13.50 25.24
CA ILE A 693 -9.49 14.92 25.43
C ILE A 693 -10.48 15.05 26.59
N HIS A 694 -10.17 15.88 27.57
CA HIS A 694 -11.01 16.08 28.74
C HIS A 694 -11.78 17.41 28.66
N PHE A 695 -13.10 17.32 28.59
CA PHE A 695 -14.02 18.47 28.68
C PHE A 695 -14.64 18.57 30.07
N LYS A 696 -14.66 19.78 30.65
CA LYS A 696 -15.38 20.11 31.89
C LYS A 696 -16.16 21.41 31.70
N ASN A 697 -17.46 21.40 31.98
CA ASN A 697 -18.36 22.56 31.85
C ASN A 697 -18.36 23.16 30.42
N LEU A 698 -18.69 22.34 29.41
CA LEU A 698 -18.90 22.77 28.02
C LEU A 698 -20.36 23.18 27.82
N THR A 699 -20.59 24.39 27.33
CA THR A 699 -21.92 24.85 26.89
C THR A 699 -21.90 25.13 25.39
N MET A 700 -22.86 24.57 24.65
CA MET A 700 -23.03 24.80 23.21
C MET A 700 -24.46 25.27 22.93
N ARG A 701 -24.59 26.36 22.17
CA ARG A 701 -25.88 26.91 21.72
C ARG A 701 -25.84 27.14 20.22
N LYS A 702 -27.00 27.00 19.58
CA LYS A 702 -27.19 27.22 18.15
C LYS A 702 -28.28 28.24 17.94
#